data_AF-A0A9P8ID44-F1
#
_entry.id   AF-A0A9P8ID44-F1
#
_cell.length_a   1.000
_cell.length_b   1.000
_cell.length_c   1.000
_cell.angle_alpha   90.00
_cell.angle_beta   90.00
_cell.angle_gamma   90.00
#
_symmetry.space_group_name_H-M   'P 1'
#
loop_
_entity.id
_entity.type
_entity.pdbx_description
1 polymer ?
#
loop_
_entity_poly.entity_id
_entity_poly.type
_entity_poly.pdbx_seq_one_letter_code
_entity_poly.pdbx_strand_id
1 'polypeptide(L)'
;MTTIGSFKVPKIENEPNARNTYELRSRSLDRAKLEAAVGALKRESLPDVPLFVAGEAIRTKSILSQRNPSSHASPITKYSSATAEHVSKAIDHALKAKSPWERLPFSDRAAVFLRAADLISGKYRYELMAATMLGQGKNAWQAEIDAAAELVDFLRFNVQYAEELYAQQPTKNSPGIWNRVEYRPLEGFVYAVTPFNFTAIAGNLPCAPALMGNVVVWKPSPAAIASNWVLYSILLEAGLPPNVIQFVPGDAEEVTRVVLDHPEFACLHYTGSTAVFRTLYGKIAEGVAKAKYKNYPRIVGETGGKNFHLIHNSADVENAVINTVRGAFEYQGQKCSATSRTYVPKSVWETFKKQLIGETEKLKVGPPECFENFIGPVIHEASFDRLASVIDEAKGDDNVELLTGGKYDKSVGYFIYPTIYKIRDPKHPLLSRELFGPILAIHVYEDESFESICRIIDETSEYSLTGSIFAKSREAIRYAEEALRNSAGNFYVNCKSTGAVVAQQPFGGARASGTNDKAGSITLLSRFTPASLWPKRRQAPFCPPPIGLYLLTQDQVCLAYSGGLDTSCILAWLIEKGYSVICFMADVGQEEDFEAAEKKALKVGAEKVYIEDLRREFIEELCFPAIQCNAVYEDIYLLGTSLARPVIARSQMKVAEKEGCVAVSHGATGKGNDAVRLELAYYALSPQIQVIAPWRIPEFYDRFAGRSDLLEYASVKNIPVSQTKAKPWSMDENLAHCSYEAGILEDPDTTPPDDMWKLTVDPMKAPDTPEDFTIFFEKGLPVKLTHGKDGKEVVTDSVDLFLTANTIARRHGVGRVDIVENRFIGIKSRGCYETPGLTCLRSAHIDLEGLVMDKEVRALRDQFVTFNFAKILYNGLWFSPEREFLESSIVASQKTVNGQVRCRVYKGHFSILGRSSQTEKLYDMSESSMDEIGSFAPTDTTGFISVQAIRLKKYGQKALDEGRKL
;
A
#
# COMPACT_ATOMS: atom_id res chain seq x y z
N MET A 1 -7.36 -19.88 19.95
CA MET A 1 -6.77 -19.59 21.28
C MET A 1 -6.23 -18.18 21.23
N THR A 2 -6.56 -17.33 22.19
CA THR A 2 -6.00 -15.98 22.30
C THR A 2 -4.53 -16.11 22.69
N THR A 3 -3.63 -15.84 21.74
CA THR A 3 -2.20 -15.71 22.01
C THR A 3 -1.96 -14.43 22.82
N ILE A 4 -1.16 -14.55 23.88
CA ILE A 4 -0.88 -13.46 24.84
C ILE A 4 0.02 -12.37 24.22
N GLY A 5 0.62 -12.63 23.05
CA GLY A 5 1.41 -11.67 22.27
C GLY A 5 1.15 -11.74 20.76
N SER A 6 1.52 -10.68 20.04
CA SER A 6 1.58 -10.66 18.58
C SER A 6 2.91 -11.28 18.13
N PHE A 7 2.83 -12.39 17.40
CA PHE A 7 4.00 -13.05 16.83
C PHE A 7 4.40 -12.33 15.54
N LYS A 8 5.69 -11.99 15.42
CA LYS A 8 6.29 -11.51 14.17
C LYS A 8 7.31 -12.53 13.68
N VAL A 9 7.29 -12.82 12.38
CA VAL A 9 8.32 -13.66 11.77
C VAL A 9 9.65 -12.89 11.72
N PRO A 10 10.80 -13.57 11.85
CA PRO A 10 12.10 -12.93 11.63
C PRO A 10 12.19 -12.31 10.24
N LYS A 11 13.07 -11.32 10.07
CA LYS A 11 13.34 -10.75 8.74
C LYS A 11 13.77 -11.87 7.77
N ILE A 12 13.07 -12.00 6.65
CA ILE A 12 13.34 -13.00 5.62
C ILE A 12 14.11 -12.32 4.47
N GLU A 13 15.16 -13.00 4.01
CA GLU A 13 15.93 -12.63 2.82
C GLU A 13 15.91 -13.82 1.86
N ASN A 14 16.07 -13.55 0.55
CA ASN A 14 16.23 -14.62 -0.43
C ASN A 14 17.45 -15.49 -0.08
N GLU A 15 17.29 -16.80 -0.22
CA GLU A 15 18.35 -17.77 -0.01
C GLU A 15 19.53 -17.47 -0.96
N PRO A 16 20.76 -17.35 -0.44
CA PRO A 16 21.91 -17.12 -1.28
C PRO A 16 22.13 -18.31 -2.22
N ASN A 17 22.31 -17.98 -3.50
CA ASN A 17 22.79 -18.95 -4.47
C ASN A 17 24.30 -19.10 -4.32
N ALA A 18 24.81 -20.32 -4.38
CA ALA A 18 26.24 -20.65 -4.43
C ALA A 18 26.82 -20.27 -5.81
N ARG A 19 26.81 -18.98 -6.19
CA ARG A 19 27.24 -18.49 -7.51
C ARG A 19 28.71 -18.83 -7.77
N ASN A 20 29.01 -19.30 -8.98
CA ASN A 20 30.36 -19.68 -9.47
C ASN A 20 31.04 -20.83 -8.68
N THR A 21 30.30 -21.54 -7.82
CA THR A 21 30.87 -22.61 -6.98
C THR A 21 30.95 -23.95 -7.69
N TYR A 22 30.14 -24.22 -8.72
CA TYR A 22 30.09 -25.56 -9.35
C TYR A 22 30.99 -25.72 -10.58
N GLU A 23 31.69 -24.66 -11.00
CA GLU A 23 32.64 -24.73 -12.11
C GLU A 23 33.85 -25.62 -11.78
N LEU A 24 34.45 -26.29 -12.78
CA LEU A 24 35.58 -27.21 -12.60
C LEU A 24 36.81 -26.58 -11.93
N ARG A 25 37.03 -25.29 -12.16
CA ARG A 25 38.19 -24.57 -11.63
C ARG A 25 38.00 -24.11 -10.19
N SER A 26 36.78 -24.12 -9.66
CA SER A 26 36.44 -23.47 -8.39
C SER A 26 36.97 -24.17 -7.14
N ARG A 27 37.21 -25.50 -7.19
CA ARG A 27 37.53 -26.35 -6.01
C ARG A 27 36.67 -26.03 -4.76
N SER A 28 35.42 -25.61 -4.96
CA SER A 28 34.58 -25.14 -3.87
C SER A 28 34.11 -26.29 -2.97
N LEU A 29 33.85 -25.98 -1.71
CA LEU A 29 33.26 -26.94 -0.76
C LEU A 29 31.87 -27.40 -1.22
N ASP A 30 31.08 -26.50 -1.80
CA ASP A 30 29.71 -26.79 -2.26
C ASP A 30 29.72 -27.77 -3.42
N ARG A 31 30.67 -27.63 -4.36
CA ARG A 31 30.89 -28.60 -5.42
C ARG A 31 31.26 -29.97 -4.87
N ALA A 32 32.21 -30.04 -3.94
CA ALA A 32 32.64 -31.31 -3.37
C ALA A 32 31.49 -32.04 -2.64
N LYS A 33 30.65 -31.29 -1.90
CA LYS A 33 29.46 -31.85 -1.23
C LYS A 33 28.41 -32.34 -2.23
N LEU A 34 28.17 -31.59 -3.32
CA LEU A 34 27.24 -32.02 -4.37
C LEU A 34 27.74 -33.24 -5.13
N GLU A 35 29.02 -33.29 -5.49
CA GLU A 35 29.65 -34.46 -6.12
C GLU A 35 29.56 -35.70 -5.21
N ALA A 36 29.78 -35.53 -3.90
CA ALA A 36 29.62 -36.61 -2.94
C ALA A 36 28.16 -37.12 -2.87
N ALA A 37 27.18 -36.21 -2.83
CA ALA A 37 25.76 -36.56 -2.81
C ALA A 37 25.30 -37.27 -4.10
N VAL A 38 25.70 -36.76 -5.27
CA VAL A 38 25.46 -37.41 -6.58
C VAL A 38 26.10 -38.80 -6.61
N GLY A 39 27.34 -38.92 -6.14
CA GLY A 39 28.05 -40.20 -6.06
C GLY A 39 27.39 -41.21 -5.14
N ALA A 40 26.88 -40.77 -3.98
CA ALA A 40 26.13 -41.62 -3.05
C ALA A 40 24.83 -42.13 -3.69
N LEU A 41 24.05 -41.23 -4.32
CA LEU A 41 22.78 -41.60 -4.95
C LEU A 41 22.96 -42.64 -6.07
N LYS A 42 24.03 -42.52 -6.86
CA LYS A 42 24.35 -43.48 -7.93
C LYS A 42 24.80 -44.85 -7.42
N ARG A 43 25.48 -44.92 -6.26
CA ARG A 43 25.98 -46.19 -5.69
C ARG A 43 24.88 -46.96 -4.97
N GLU A 44 24.09 -46.27 -4.18
CA GLU A 44 23.18 -46.90 -3.22
C GLU A 44 21.75 -47.00 -3.77
N SER A 45 21.40 -46.20 -4.78
CA SER A 45 20.02 -45.94 -5.24
C SER A 45 19.13 -45.42 -4.09
N LEU A 46 18.05 -44.70 -4.42
CA LEU A 46 17.07 -44.41 -3.37
C LEU A 46 16.32 -45.69 -3.00
N PRO A 47 16.07 -45.93 -1.70
CA PRO A 47 15.14 -46.96 -1.27
C PRO A 47 13.79 -46.83 -2.00
N ASP A 48 13.09 -47.96 -2.17
CA ASP A 48 11.75 -47.96 -2.77
C ASP A 48 10.84 -46.95 -2.04
N VAL A 49 10.32 -45.98 -2.80
CA VAL A 49 9.48 -44.90 -2.28
C VAL A 49 8.07 -45.43 -1.99
N PRO A 50 7.61 -45.38 -0.74
CA PRO A 50 6.27 -45.83 -0.38
C PRO A 50 5.21 -44.76 -0.72
N LEU A 51 3.94 -45.13 -0.61
CA LEU A 51 2.90 -44.14 -0.33
C LEU A 51 3.09 -43.66 1.11
N PHE A 52 2.71 -42.44 1.43
CA PHE A 52 2.56 -42.02 2.82
C PHE A 52 1.12 -41.60 3.07
N VAL A 53 0.35 -42.54 3.60
CA VAL A 53 -1.10 -42.47 3.72
C VAL A 53 -1.49 -42.88 5.13
N ALA A 54 -2.41 -42.14 5.75
CA ALA A 54 -2.90 -42.41 7.10
C ALA A 54 -1.80 -42.38 8.18
N GLY A 55 -0.72 -41.65 7.95
CA GLY A 55 0.42 -41.51 8.86
C GLY A 55 1.43 -42.65 8.78
N GLU A 56 1.29 -43.53 7.79
CA GLU A 56 2.13 -44.70 7.61
C GLU A 56 2.73 -44.77 6.21
N ALA A 57 3.96 -45.29 6.12
CA ALA A 57 4.59 -45.65 4.87
C ALA A 57 4.02 -46.98 4.34
N ILE A 58 3.25 -46.95 3.26
CA ILE A 58 2.59 -48.13 2.67
C ILE A 58 3.32 -48.56 1.40
N ARG A 59 3.77 -49.82 1.37
CA ARG A 59 4.27 -50.48 0.16
C ARG A 59 3.16 -51.28 -0.50
N THR A 60 2.93 -51.06 -1.79
CA THR A 60 1.87 -51.74 -2.55
C THR A 60 2.45 -52.84 -3.44
N LYS A 61 1.58 -53.72 -3.94
CA LYS A 61 1.95 -54.72 -4.96
C LYS A 61 2.24 -54.09 -6.33
N SER A 62 1.67 -52.91 -6.61
CA SER A 62 1.86 -52.20 -7.87
C SER A 62 3.07 -51.26 -7.77
N ILE A 63 4.19 -51.69 -8.32
CA ILE A 63 5.45 -50.95 -8.27
C ILE A 63 5.72 -50.32 -9.64
N LEU A 64 5.92 -49.01 -9.65
CA LEU A 64 6.35 -48.23 -10.82
C LEU A 64 7.80 -47.77 -10.64
N SER A 65 8.40 -47.19 -11.67
CA SER A 65 9.80 -46.73 -11.62
C SER A 65 9.95 -45.34 -12.20
N GLN A 66 10.70 -44.48 -11.51
CA GLN A 66 11.19 -43.23 -12.09
C GLN A 66 12.46 -43.52 -12.87
N ARG A 67 12.41 -43.28 -14.19
CA ARG A 67 13.57 -43.45 -15.08
C ARG A 67 14.59 -42.33 -14.81
N ASN A 68 15.88 -42.65 -14.93
CA ASN A 68 16.92 -41.62 -15.05
C ASN A 68 16.88 -41.06 -16.49
N PRO A 69 16.58 -39.78 -16.71
CA PRO A 69 16.49 -39.25 -18.06
C PRO A 69 17.82 -39.30 -18.83
N SER A 70 18.98 -39.31 -18.16
CA SER A 70 20.32 -39.37 -18.79
C SER A 70 20.82 -40.80 -19.03
N SER A 71 20.17 -41.78 -18.39
CA SER A 71 20.52 -43.21 -18.47
C SER A 71 19.28 -44.07 -18.24
N HIS A 72 18.34 -44.05 -19.19
CA HIS A 72 16.97 -44.54 -18.98
C HIS A 72 16.85 -46.05 -18.71
N ALA A 73 17.88 -46.82 -19.06
CA ALA A 73 17.99 -48.24 -18.71
C ALA A 73 18.00 -48.48 -17.19
N SER A 74 18.59 -47.56 -16.42
CA SER A 74 18.69 -47.66 -14.95
C SER A 74 17.73 -46.67 -14.28
N PRO A 75 16.69 -47.15 -13.56
CA PRO A 75 15.79 -46.25 -12.83
C PRO A 75 16.52 -45.59 -11.65
N ILE A 76 16.12 -44.36 -11.32
CA ILE A 76 16.61 -43.64 -10.13
C ILE A 76 16.02 -44.25 -8.86
N THR A 77 14.73 -44.58 -8.91
CA THR A 77 14.02 -45.21 -7.80
C THR A 77 12.80 -45.96 -8.30
N LYS A 78 12.31 -46.89 -7.49
CA LYS A 78 11.01 -47.55 -7.64
C LYS A 78 10.04 -46.98 -6.63
N TYR A 79 8.75 -46.96 -6.94
CA TYR A 79 7.75 -46.41 -6.04
C TYR A 79 6.42 -47.17 -6.09
N SER A 80 5.71 -47.14 -4.97
CA SER A 80 4.37 -47.72 -4.86
C SER A 80 3.33 -46.87 -5.57
N SER A 81 2.40 -47.49 -6.29
CA SER A 81 1.28 -46.82 -6.94
C SER A 81 0.02 -46.91 -6.10
N ALA A 82 -0.62 -45.77 -5.84
CA ALA A 82 -1.89 -45.70 -5.13
C ALA A 82 -3.01 -46.42 -5.91
N THR A 83 -3.92 -47.04 -5.16
CA THR A 83 -5.20 -47.58 -5.65
C THR A 83 -6.34 -46.67 -5.17
N ALA A 84 -7.55 -46.86 -5.69
CA ALA A 84 -8.71 -46.08 -5.24
C ALA A 84 -8.95 -46.17 -3.71
N GLU A 85 -8.70 -47.33 -3.10
CA GLU A 85 -8.81 -47.52 -1.65
C GLU A 85 -7.77 -46.69 -0.89
N HIS A 86 -6.51 -46.69 -1.35
CA HIS A 86 -5.47 -45.87 -0.74
C HIS A 86 -5.79 -44.37 -0.83
N VAL A 87 -6.33 -43.91 -1.97
CA VAL A 87 -6.70 -42.49 -2.15
C VAL A 87 -7.88 -42.12 -1.25
N SER A 88 -8.88 -42.99 -1.14
CA SER A 88 -10.02 -42.78 -0.22
C SER A 88 -9.53 -42.70 1.24
N LYS A 89 -8.66 -43.63 1.65
CA LYS A 89 -8.03 -43.64 2.98
C LYS A 89 -7.20 -42.38 3.24
N ALA A 90 -6.50 -41.88 2.22
CA ALA A 90 -5.75 -40.63 2.30
C ALA A 90 -6.66 -39.42 2.55
N ILE A 91 -7.78 -39.32 1.82
CA ILE A 91 -8.78 -38.26 2.01
C ILE A 91 -9.36 -38.32 3.43
N ASP A 92 -9.80 -39.50 3.87
CA ASP A 92 -10.39 -39.68 5.20
C ASP A 92 -9.44 -39.25 6.33
N HIS A 93 -8.17 -39.64 6.24
CA HIS A 93 -7.18 -39.31 7.25
C HIS A 93 -6.71 -37.84 7.18
N ALA A 94 -6.66 -37.25 5.99
CA ALA A 94 -6.46 -35.82 5.83
C ALA A 94 -7.59 -35.04 6.54
N LEU A 95 -8.85 -35.39 6.28
CA LEU A 95 -10.00 -34.75 6.91
C LEU A 95 -10.02 -34.91 8.44
N LYS A 96 -9.62 -36.08 8.97
CA LYS A 96 -9.45 -36.28 10.43
C LYS A 96 -8.37 -35.36 11.03
N ALA A 97 -7.30 -35.09 10.28
CA ALA A 97 -6.21 -34.22 10.73
C ALA A 97 -6.49 -32.72 10.58
N LYS A 98 -7.52 -32.34 9.81
CA LYS A 98 -7.88 -30.95 9.55
C LYS A 98 -8.12 -30.15 10.82
N SER A 99 -9.02 -30.66 11.66
CA SER A 99 -9.48 -29.96 12.87
C SER A 99 -8.35 -29.66 13.87
N PRO A 100 -7.44 -30.61 14.23
CA PRO A 100 -6.29 -30.28 15.07
C PRO A 100 -5.28 -29.37 14.36
N TRP A 101 -5.07 -29.50 13.04
CA TRP A 101 -4.10 -28.69 12.29
C TRP A 101 -4.52 -27.22 12.17
N GLU A 102 -5.76 -26.95 11.81
CA GLU A 102 -6.25 -25.57 11.66
C GLU A 102 -6.35 -24.82 12.99
N ARG A 103 -6.54 -25.54 14.10
CA ARG A 103 -6.55 -24.98 15.46
C ARG A 103 -5.18 -24.60 16.00
N LEU A 104 -4.09 -25.11 15.42
CA LEU A 104 -2.75 -24.69 15.81
C LEU A 104 -2.61 -23.18 15.59
N PRO A 105 -1.95 -22.45 16.50
CA PRO A 105 -1.53 -21.08 16.25
C PRO A 105 -0.76 -20.97 14.93
N PHE A 106 -0.89 -19.82 14.25
CA PHE A 106 -0.15 -19.57 13.02
C PHE A 106 1.36 -19.73 13.20
N SER A 107 1.91 -19.25 14.33
CA SER A 107 3.32 -19.39 14.69
C SER A 107 3.82 -20.83 14.63
N ASP A 108 2.99 -21.77 15.08
CA ASP A 108 3.35 -23.17 15.21
C ASP A 108 3.30 -23.87 13.85
N ARG A 109 2.33 -23.50 13.01
CA ARG A 109 2.31 -23.93 11.60
C ARG A 109 3.50 -23.36 10.84
N ALA A 110 3.79 -22.06 11.00
CA ALA A 110 4.89 -21.37 10.36
C ALA A 110 6.26 -22.00 10.73
N ALA A 111 6.45 -22.37 11.99
CA ALA A 111 7.69 -23.00 12.47
C ALA A 111 8.06 -24.28 11.71
N VAL A 112 7.08 -25.08 11.28
CA VAL A 112 7.31 -26.29 10.47
C VAL A 112 7.97 -25.93 9.14
N PHE A 113 7.43 -24.95 8.42
CA PHE A 113 7.93 -24.58 7.09
C PHE A 113 9.26 -23.81 7.16
N LEU A 114 9.44 -22.96 8.18
CA LEU A 114 10.74 -22.31 8.45
C LEU A 114 11.82 -23.35 8.78
N ARG A 115 11.51 -24.34 9.62
CA ARG A 115 12.44 -25.42 9.93
C ARG A 115 12.75 -26.29 8.71
N ALA A 116 11.76 -26.58 7.87
CA ALA A 116 11.98 -27.29 6.61
C ALA A 116 12.92 -26.50 5.68
N ALA A 117 12.74 -25.17 5.61
CA ALA A 117 13.63 -24.29 4.86
C ALA A 117 15.08 -24.37 5.37
N ASP A 118 15.31 -24.32 6.69
CA ASP A 118 16.66 -24.42 7.27
C ASP A 118 17.29 -25.81 7.08
N LEU A 119 16.49 -26.87 7.17
CA LEU A 119 16.91 -28.23 6.86
C LEU A 119 17.37 -28.37 5.40
N ILE A 120 16.67 -27.72 4.47
CA ILE A 120 17.04 -27.69 3.04
C ILE A 120 18.28 -26.81 2.82
N SER A 121 18.36 -25.62 3.42
CA SER A 121 19.54 -24.73 3.30
C SER A 121 20.83 -25.41 3.80
N GLY A 122 20.73 -26.20 4.87
CA GLY A 122 21.87 -26.85 5.50
C GLY A 122 21.98 -28.34 5.19
N LYS A 123 21.36 -29.17 6.04
CA LYS A 123 21.57 -30.62 6.12
C LYS A 123 21.30 -31.34 4.79
N TYR A 124 20.22 -30.98 4.11
CA TYR A 124 19.69 -31.73 2.97
C TYR A 124 19.92 -31.08 1.62
N ARG A 125 20.57 -29.90 1.55
CA ARG A 125 20.75 -29.13 0.31
C ARG A 125 21.22 -30.00 -0.85
N TYR A 126 22.36 -30.65 -0.65
CA TYR A 126 23.06 -31.39 -1.69
C TYR A 126 22.39 -32.71 -2.04
N GLU A 127 21.72 -33.35 -1.09
CA GLU A 127 20.94 -34.57 -1.33
C GLU A 127 19.72 -34.26 -2.21
N LEU A 128 18.98 -33.21 -1.87
CA LEU A 128 17.79 -32.80 -2.62
C LEU A 128 18.17 -32.28 -4.02
N MET A 129 19.28 -31.55 -4.13
CA MET A 129 19.86 -31.16 -5.43
C MET A 129 20.26 -32.40 -6.24
N ALA A 130 20.98 -33.37 -5.67
CA ALA A 130 21.40 -34.57 -6.38
C ALA A 130 20.20 -35.40 -6.89
N ALA A 131 19.17 -35.57 -6.07
CA ALA A 131 17.92 -36.23 -6.46
C ALA A 131 17.22 -35.49 -7.61
N THR A 132 17.25 -34.15 -7.59
CA THR A 132 16.69 -33.31 -8.66
C THR A 132 17.52 -33.39 -9.94
N MET A 133 18.85 -33.36 -9.85
CA MET A 133 19.75 -33.46 -11.00
C MET A 133 19.57 -34.77 -11.75
N LEU A 134 19.67 -35.89 -11.03
CA LEU A 134 19.59 -37.23 -11.62
C LEU A 134 18.16 -37.64 -11.97
N GLY A 135 17.18 -37.24 -11.15
CA GLY A 135 15.77 -37.56 -11.35
C GLY A 135 15.09 -36.77 -12.46
N GLN A 136 15.48 -35.50 -12.64
CA GLN A 136 14.79 -34.58 -13.56
C GLN A 136 15.69 -34.04 -14.68
N GLY A 137 16.97 -34.43 -14.73
CA GLY A 137 17.91 -34.03 -15.80
C GLY A 137 18.54 -32.64 -15.62
N LYS A 138 18.44 -32.03 -14.44
CA LYS A 138 18.98 -30.68 -14.18
C LYS A 138 20.50 -30.70 -14.02
N ASN A 139 21.20 -29.71 -14.59
CA ASN A 139 22.58 -29.45 -14.20
C ASN A 139 22.64 -28.81 -12.79
N ALA A 140 23.83 -28.72 -12.21
CA ALA A 140 24.02 -28.21 -10.84
C ALA A 140 23.41 -26.82 -10.63
N TRP A 141 23.58 -25.90 -11.58
CA TRP A 141 23.01 -24.55 -11.49
C TRP A 141 21.47 -24.56 -11.52
N GLN A 142 20.87 -25.36 -12.40
CA GLN A 142 19.41 -25.47 -12.49
C GLN A 142 18.80 -26.16 -11.27
N ALA A 143 19.52 -27.08 -10.63
CA ALA A 143 19.10 -27.71 -9.37
C ALA A 143 19.24 -26.74 -8.18
N GLU A 144 20.31 -25.95 -8.12
CA GLU A 144 20.56 -24.95 -7.08
C GLU A 144 19.45 -23.89 -7.03
N ILE A 145 19.13 -23.28 -8.18
CA ILE A 145 18.12 -22.22 -8.22
C ILE A 145 16.68 -22.72 -8.02
N ASP A 146 16.45 -24.03 -8.08
CA ASP A 146 15.14 -24.68 -7.92
C ASP A 146 15.02 -25.36 -6.55
N ALA A 147 15.67 -26.51 -6.41
CA ALA A 147 15.49 -27.41 -5.28
C ALA A 147 16.11 -26.87 -3.98
N ALA A 148 17.02 -25.89 -4.07
CA ALA A 148 17.54 -25.17 -2.93
C ALA A 148 16.91 -23.78 -2.83
N ALA A 149 17.35 -22.82 -3.64
CA ALA A 149 17.01 -21.40 -3.44
C ALA A 149 15.50 -21.11 -3.55
N GLU A 150 14.87 -21.45 -4.68
CA GLU A 150 13.44 -21.17 -4.90
C GLU A 150 12.53 -21.92 -3.92
N LEU A 151 12.84 -23.19 -3.60
CA LEU A 151 12.08 -23.96 -2.62
C LEU A 151 12.18 -23.36 -1.20
N VAL A 152 13.39 -23.02 -0.75
CA VAL A 152 13.63 -22.36 0.53
C VAL A 152 12.90 -21.02 0.58
N ASP A 153 12.96 -20.25 -0.50
CA ASP A 153 12.29 -18.96 -0.58
C ASP A 153 10.77 -19.11 -0.53
N PHE A 154 10.16 -20.10 -1.21
CA PHE A 154 8.73 -20.36 -1.06
C PHE A 154 8.35 -20.67 0.39
N LEU A 155 9.10 -21.53 1.07
CA LEU A 155 8.82 -21.91 2.45
C LEU A 155 8.94 -20.74 3.42
N ARG A 156 9.92 -19.85 3.22
CA ARG A 156 10.15 -18.67 4.04
C ARG A 156 9.16 -17.54 3.70
N PHE A 157 9.13 -17.07 2.45
CA PHE A 157 8.30 -15.93 2.07
C PHE A 157 6.80 -16.21 2.17
N ASN A 158 6.32 -17.44 1.94
CA ASN A 158 4.90 -17.73 2.20
C ASN A 158 4.54 -17.57 3.67
N VAL A 159 5.46 -17.86 4.60
CA VAL A 159 5.24 -17.59 6.03
C VAL A 159 5.11 -16.08 6.28
N GLN A 160 5.99 -15.27 5.68
CA GLN A 160 5.84 -13.81 5.76
C GLN A 160 4.52 -13.32 5.15
N TYR A 161 4.16 -13.77 3.95
CA TYR A 161 2.91 -13.37 3.30
C TYR A 161 1.67 -13.81 4.08
N ALA A 162 1.71 -14.96 4.77
CA ALA A 162 0.63 -15.39 5.64
C ALA A 162 0.49 -14.48 6.87
N GLU A 163 1.61 -14.03 7.47
CA GLU A 163 1.58 -13.04 8.55
C GLU A 163 0.98 -11.71 8.06
N GLU A 164 1.46 -11.21 6.93
CA GLU A 164 0.98 -9.97 6.30
C GLU A 164 -0.52 -10.06 5.99
N LEU A 165 -1.00 -11.20 5.48
CA LEU A 165 -2.43 -11.43 5.21
C LEU A 165 -3.25 -11.44 6.49
N TYR A 166 -2.81 -12.16 7.53
CA TYR A 166 -3.54 -12.22 8.80
C TYR A 166 -3.58 -10.87 9.53
N ALA A 167 -2.58 -10.01 9.31
CA ALA A 167 -2.54 -8.65 9.84
C ALA A 167 -3.58 -7.71 9.19
N GLN A 168 -4.13 -8.04 8.02
CA GLN A 168 -5.17 -7.24 7.36
C GLN A 168 -6.51 -7.35 8.10
N GLN A 169 -6.82 -6.34 8.92
CA GLN A 169 -8.03 -6.24 9.73
C GLN A 169 -8.84 -4.97 9.40
N PRO A 170 -10.17 -4.93 9.68
CA PRO A 170 -10.97 -3.72 9.49
C PRO A 170 -10.39 -2.54 10.28
N THR A 171 -10.03 -1.48 9.58
CA THR A 171 -9.40 -0.27 10.18
C THR A 171 -10.41 0.60 10.93
N LYS A 172 -11.72 0.42 10.68
CA LYS A 172 -12.81 1.16 11.32
C LYS A 172 -13.77 0.22 12.03
N ASN A 173 -14.19 0.61 13.23
CA ASN A 173 -15.13 -0.11 14.07
C ASN A 173 -16.12 0.89 14.66
N SER A 174 -17.42 0.61 14.58
CA SER A 174 -18.44 1.45 15.23
C SER A 174 -18.25 1.42 16.76
N PRO A 175 -18.58 2.49 17.50
CA PRO A 175 -18.52 2.51 18.95
C PRO A 175 -19.23 1.30 19.59
N GLY A 176 -18.57 0.64 20.55
CA GLY A 176 -19.09 -0.55 21.25
C GLY A 176 -19.01 -1.87 20.46
N ILE A 177 -18.61 -1.82 19.18
CA ILE A 177 -18.42 -3.00 18.32
C ILE A 177 -16.92 -3.17 18.05
N TRP A 178 -16.44 -4.40 18.16
CA TRP A 178 -15.11 -4.78 17.70
C TRP A 178 -15.25 -5.81 16.59
N ASN A 179 -14.99 -5.38 15.35
CA ASN A 179 -14.93 -6.24 14.19
C ASN A 179 -13.56 -6.89 14.08
N ARG A 180 -13.56 -8.15 13.68
CA ARG A 180 -12.36 -8.89 13.31
C ARG A 180 -12.64 -9.72 12.07
N VAL A 181 -11.66 -9.80 11.19
CA VAL A 181 -11.66 -10.73 10.07
C VAL A 181 -10.88 -11.96 10.50
N GLU A 182 -11.54 -13.11 10.42
CA GLU A 182 -10.92 -14.40 10.59
C GLU A 182 -10.62 -15.01 9.21
N TYR A 183 -9.34 -15.25 8.95
CA TYR A 183 -8.87 -15.98 7.77
C TYR A 183 -8.88 -17.47 8.08
N ARG A 184 -10.03 -18.11 7.83
CA ARG A 184 -10.19 -19.54 8.07
C ARG A 184 -9.58 -20.33 6.91
N PRO A 185 -9.07 -21.56 7.10
CA PRO A 185 -8.76 -22.44 5.98
C PRO A 185 -10.04 -22.86 5.25
N LEU A 186 -9.91 -23.40 4.04
CA LEU A 186 -11.02 -23.98 3.30
C LEU A 186 -11.61 -25.17 4.07
N GLU A 187 -12.93 -25.32 4.06
CA GLU A 187 -13.60 -26.53 4.56
C GLU A 187 -13.49 -27.64 3.50
N GLY A 188 -13.06 -28.82 3.92
CA GLY A 188 -12.68 -29.93 3.05
C GLY A 188 -11.16 -30.08 2.88
N PHE A 189 -10.72 -30.61 1.74
CA PHE A 189 -9.29 -30.86 1.45
C PHE A 189 -8.85 -30.28 0.10
N VAL A 190 -7.55 -30.02 -0.03
CA VAL A 190 -6.90 -29.52 -1.25
C VAL A 190 -6.26 -30.68 -2.01
N TYR A 191 -6.45 -30.71 -3.33
CA TYR A 191 -5.75 -31.63 -4.22
C TYR A 191 -4.57 -30.90 -4.88
N ALA A 192 -3.36 -31.30 -4.52
CA ALA A 192 -2.13 -30.77 -5.11
C ALA A 192 -1.61 -31.71 -6.19
N VAL A 193 -1.54 -31.23 -7.44
CA VAL A 193 -1.00 -31.97 -8.59
C VAL A 193 0.23 -31.25 -9.10
N THR A 194 1.40 -31.87 -8.92
CA THR A 194 2.69 -31.19 -9.14
C THR A 194 3.40 -31.68 -10.40
N PRO A 195 4.14 -30.81 -11.11
CA PRO A 195 4.81 -31.13 -12.36
C PRO A 195 6.18 -31.78 -12.09
N PHE A 196 6.90 -32.16 -13.16
CA PHE A 196 8.25 -32.71 -13.04
C PHE A 196 9.34 -31.64 -13.03
N ASN A 197 9.07 -30.45 -13.56
CA ASN A 197 10.12 -29.53 -14.02
C ASN A 197 10.75 -28.69 -12.90
N PHE A 198 10.09 -28.55 -11.75
CA PHE A 198 10.61 -27.85 -10.58
C PHE A 198 10.24 -28.57 -9.29
N THR A 199 11.28 -28.90 -8.50
CA THR A 199 11.12 -29.45 -7.15
C THR A 199 10.53 -28.38 -6.21
N ALA A 200 10.87 -27.11 -6.42
CA ALA A 200 10.29 -25.97 -5.70
C ALA A 200 8.77 -25.86 -5.87
N ILE A 201 8.28 -25.97 -7.10
CA ILE A 201 6.83 -26.01 -7.39
C ILE A 201 6.21 -27.22 -6.70
N ALA A 202 6.86 -28.39 -6.76
CA ALA A 202 6.36 -29.58 -6.11
C ALA A 202 6.26 -29.46 -4.57
N GLY A 203 7.09 -28.63 -3.96
CA GLY A 203 6.97 -28.25 -2.54
C GLY A 203 5.92 -27.18 -2.27
N ASN A 204 5.90 -26.11 -3.07
CA ASN A 204 5.02 -24.97 -2.84
C ASN A 204 3.53 -25.35 -2.96
N LEU A 205 3.16 -26.17 -3.96
CA LEU A 205 1.78 -26.54 -4.23
C LEU A 205 1.06 -27.19 -3.04
N PRO A 206 1.65 -28.19 -2.35
CA PRO A 206 1.07 -28.74 -1.13
C PRO A 206 1.38 -27.91 0.13
N CYS A 207 2.53 -27.25 0.23
CA CYS A 207 2.90 -26.52 1.46
C CYS A 207 2.15 -25.20 1.64
N ALA A 208 1.90 -24.43 0.58
CA ALA A 208 1.17 -23.16 0.67
C ALA A 208 -0.25 -23.32 1.26
N PRO A 209 -1.12 -24.23 0.78
CA PRO A 209 -2.40 -24.49 1.43
C PRO A 209 -2.24 -25.05 2.85
N ALA A 210 -1.26 -25.94 3.08
CA ALA A 210 -1.03 -26.50 4.42
C ALA A 210 -0.65 -25.43 5.45
N LEU A 211 0.19 -24.46 5.09
CA LEU A 211 0.53 -23.29 5.91
C LEU A 211 -0.71 -22.50 6.34
N MET A 212 -1.66 -22.33 5.42
CA MET A 212 -2.94 -21.65 5.68
C MET A 212 -3.92 -22.50 6.50
N GLY A 213 -3.50 -23.67 7.01
CA GLY A 213 -4.28 -24.56 7.87
C GLY A 213 -5.14 -25.58 7.12
N ASN A 214 -4.93 -25.75 5.82
CA ASN A 214 -5.62 -26.77 5.03
C ASN A 214 -4.92 -28.13 5.16
N VAL A 215 -5.61 -29.19 4.74
CA VAL A 215 -5.05 -30.53 4.57
C VAL A 215 -5.04 -30.89 3.09
N VAL A 216 -4.06 -31.69 2.68
CA VAL A 216 -3.70 -31.84 1.27
C VAL A 216 -3.54 -33.30 0.88
N VAL A 217 -4.08 -33.66 -0.28
CA VAL A 217 -3.76 -34.89 -1.01
C VAL A 217 -2.79 -34.50 -2.12
N TRP A 218 -1.54 -34.94 -2.01
CA TRP A 218 -0.48 -34.57 -2.96
C TRP A 218 -0.18 -35.73 -3.91
N LYS A 219 -0.51 -35.54 -5.19
CA LYS A 219 -0.15 -36.44 -6.28
C LYS A 219 1.07 -35.89 -7.04
N PRO A 220 2.29 -36.39 -6.76
CA PRO A 220 3.50 -35.94 -7.43
C PRO A 220 3.60 -36.44 -8.88
N SER A 221 4.40 -35.75 -9.69
CA SER A 221 4.78 -36.26 -11.02
C SER A 221 5.58 -37.56 -10.92
N PRO A 222 5.30 -38.57 -11.76
CA PRO A 222 6.06 -39.82 -11.81
C PRO A 222 7.53 -39.62 -12.21
N ALA A 223 7.87 -38.48 -12.81
CA ALA A 223 9.22 -38.14 -13.24
C ALA A 223 10.00 -37.30 -12.21
N ALA A 224 9.44 -37.05 -11.02
CA ALA A 224 10.09 -36.30 -9.93
C ALA A 224 9.89 -36.96 -8.54
N ILE A 225 9.62 -38.27 -8.49
CA ILE A 225 9.32 -38.98 -7.25
C ILE A 225 10.48 -38.93 -6.24
N ALA A 226 11.71 -39.11 -6.71
CA ALA A 226 12.93 -39.11 -5.91
C ALA A 226 13.10 -37.83 -5.09
N SER A 227 13.12 -36.67 -5.76
CA SER A 227 13.26 -35.36 -5.10
C SER A 227 12.04 -35.03 -4.24
N ASN A 228 10.83 -35.37 -4.70
CA ASN A 228 9.60 -35.14 -3.95
C ASN A 228 9.51 -35.98 -2.67
N TRP A 229 10.06 -37.20 -2.67
CA TRP A 229 10.13 -38.05 -1.49
C TRP A 229 11.14 -37.54 -0.46
N VAL A 230 12.33 -37.11 -0.92
CA VAL A 230 13.31 -36.45 -0.05
C VAL A 230 12.68 -35.22 0.60
N LEU A 231 12.01 -34.37 -0.20
CA LEU A 231 11.27 -33.21 0.31
C LEU A 231 10.19 -33.60 1.33
N TYR A 232 9.37 -34.61 1.03
CA TYR A 232 8.34 -35.07 1.95
C TYR A 232 8.93 -35.57 3.28
N SER A 233 10.06 -36.28 3.23
CA SER A 233 10.79 -36.74 4.41
C SER A 233 11.32 -35.57 5.25
N ILE A 234 11.82 -34.51 4.60
CA ILE A 234 12.23 -33.28 5.28
C ILE A 234 11.06 -32.60 5.98
N LEU A 235 9.88 -32.55 5.35
CA LEU A 235 8.68 -31.97 5.97
C LEU A 235 8.28 -32.74 7.24
N LEU A 236 8.33 -34.08 7.21
CA LEU A 236 8.09 -34.90 8.41
C LEU A 236 9.13 -34.63 9.50
N GLU A 237 10.42 -34.56 9.17
CA GLU A 237 11.48 -34.21 10.14
C GLU A 237 11.33 -32.80 10.71
N ALA A 238 10.86 -31.85 9.89
CA ALA A 238 10.57 -30.49 10.31
C ALA A 238 9.41 -30.39 11.30
N GLY A 239 8.61 -31.46 11.44
CA GLY A 239 7.49 -31.55 12.38
C GLY A 239 6.12 -31.42 11.73
N LEU A 240 6.01 -31.59 10.41
CA LEU A 240 4.71 -31.67 9.74
C LEU A 240 3.92 -32.87 10.31
N PRO A 241 2.70 -32.68 10.85
CA PRO A 241 1.93 -33.81 11.36
C PRO A 241 1.62 -34.81 10.22
N PRO A 242 1.74 -36.13 10.46
CA PRO A 242 1.74 -37.17 9.41
C PRO A 242 0.54 -37.21 8.46
N ASN A 243 -0.58 -36.58 8.83
CA ASN A 243 -1.82 -36.60 8.05
C ASN A 243 -2.20 -35.26 7.41
N VAL A 244 -1.38 -34.22 7.57
CA VAL A 244 -1.66 -32.89 6.98
C VAL A 244 -1.43 -32.88 5.48
N ILE A 245 -0.37 -33.52 5.00
CA ILE A 245 -0.12 -33.75 3.57
C ILE A 245 0.01 -35.26 3.35
N GLN A 246 -0.83 -35.82 2.49
CA GLN A 246 -0.81 -37.24 2.12
C GLN A 246 -0.02 -37.39 0.81
N PHE A 247 1.03 -38.23 0.82
CA PHE A 247 1.87 -38.47 -0.36
C PHE A 247 1.33 -39.67 -1.15
N VAL A 248 0.65 -39.39 -2.28
CA VAL A 248 -0.08 -40.40 -3.07
C VAL A 248 0.40 -40.45 -4.53
N PRO A 249 1.63 -40.95 -4.79
CA PRO A 249 2.04 -41.26 -6.15
C PRO A 249 1.19 -42.41 -6.71
N GLY A 250 0.92 -42.37 -8.01
CA GLY A 250 0.09 -43.36 -8.68
C GLY A 250 -0.49 -42.85 -9.99
N ASP A 251 -1.36 -43.66 -10.58
CA ASP A 251 -2.06 -43.34 -11.82
C ASP A 251 -2.85 -42.03 -11.68
N ALA A 252 -2.67 -41.13 -12.66
CA ALA A 252 -3.24 -39.79 -12.58
C ALA A 252 -4.76 -39.79 -12.72
N GLU A 253 -5.33 -40.68 -13.53
CA GLU A 253 -6.77 -40.76 -13.76
C GLU A 253 -7.49 -41.37 -12.56
N GLU A 254 -6.97 -42.49 -12.03
CA GLU A 254 -7.49 -43.17 -10.85
C GLU A 254 -7.51 -42.24 -9.63
N VAL A 255 -6.37 -41.60 -9.31
CA VAL A 255 -6.28 -40.68 -8.16
C VAL A 255 -7.23 -39.50 -8.33
N THR A 256 -7.23 -38.88 -9.52
CA THR A 256 -8.09 -37.72 -9.81
C THR A 256 -9.57 -38.09 -9.74
N ARG A 257 -9.96 -39.27 -10.26
CA ARG A 257 -11.35 -39.74 -10.23
C ARG A 257 -11.85 -39.82 -8.79
N VAL A 258 -11.11 -40.50 -7.91
CA VAL A 258 -11.49 -40.64 -6.50
C VAL A 258 -11.55 -39.29 -5.79
N VAL A 259 -10.57 -38.42 -6.05
CA VAL A 259 -10.54 -37.07 -5.45
C VAL A 259 -11.73 -36.21 -5.90
N LEU A 260 -12.02 -36.14 -7.20
CA LEU A 260 -13.10 -35.31 -7.74
C LEU A 260 -14.49 -35.90 -7.52
N ASP A 261 -14.59 -37.17 -7.15
CA ASP A 261 -15.84 -37.81 -6.73
C ASP A 261 -16.18 -37.57 -5.25
N HIS A 262 -15.25 -37.03 -4.46
CA HIS A 262 -15.45 -36.79 -3.04
C HIS A 262 -16.17 -35.46 -2.75
N PRO A 263 -17.23 -35.42 -1.90
CA PRO A 263 -18.01 -34.22 -1.64
C PRO A 263 -17.25 -33.12 -0.88
N GLU A 264 -16.20 -33.49 -0.12
CA GLU A 264 -15.32 -32.55 0.61
C GLU A 264 -14.16 -31.99 -0.23
N PHE A 265 -14.14 -32.24 -1.54
CA PHE A 265 -13.13 -31.64 -2.41
C PHE A 265 -13.31 -30.11 -2.45
N ALA A 266 -12.29 -29.37 -2.01
CA ALA A 266 -12.39 -27.92 -1.76
C ALA A 266 -11.53 -27.06 -2.68
N CYS A 267 -10.41 -27.60 -3.20
CA CYS A 267 -9.53 -26.85 -4.08
C CYS A 267 -8.64 -27.75 -4.93
N LEU A 268 -8.46 -27.41 -6.20
CA LEU A 268 -7.38 -27.90 -7.05
C LEU A 268 -6.23 -26.89 -7.03
N HIS A 269 -5.04 -27.30 -6.60
CA HIS A 269 -3.79 -26.55 -6.77
C HIS A 269 -2.90 -27.30 -7.77
N TYR A 270 -2.81 -26.77 -8.98
CA TYR A 270 -2.30 -27.49 -10.14
C TYR A 270 -1.12 -26.77 -10.79
N THR A 271 -0.11 -27.54 -11.20
CA THR A 271 0.79 -27.11 -12.26
C THR A 271 1.08 -28.25 -13.22
N GLY A 272 0.95 -28.00 -14.52
CA GLY A 272 1.12 -29.01 -15.57
C GLY A 272 0.59 -28.55 -16.92
N SER A 273 0.29 -29.48 -17.82
CA SER A 273 -0.16 -29.14 -19.19
C SER A 273 -1.51 -28.44 -19.21
N THR A 274 -1.68 -27.48 -20.13
CA THR A 274 -2.94 -26.77 -20.35
C THR A 274 -4.09 -27.69 -20.74
N ALA A 275 -3.84 -28.76 -21.52
CA ALA A 275 -4.88 -29.71 -21.92
C ALA A 275 -5.48 -30.48 -20.72
N VAL A 276 -4.63 -30.96 -19.81
CA VAL A 276 -5.07 -31.62 -18.57
C VAL A 276 -5.80 -30.62 -17.67
N PHE A 277 -5.27 -29.40 -17.50
CA PHE A 277 -5.92 -28.39 -16.68
C PHE A 277 -7.34 -28.05 -17.17
N ARG A 278 -7.54 -27.86 -18.48
CA ARG A 278 -8.87 -27.66 -19.10
C ARG A 278 -9.83 -28.81 -18.80
N THR A 279 -9.33 -30.04 -18.88
CA THR A 279 -10.12 -31.24 -18.59
C THR A 279 -10.53 -31.29 -17.11
N LEU A 280 -9.61 -31.02 -16.19
CA LEU A 280 -9.89 -30.96 -14.76
C LEU A 280 -10.89 -29.84 -14.44
N TYR A 281 -10.69 -28.66 -15.02
CA TYR A 281 -11.58 -27.52 -14.86
C TYR A 281 -13.01 -27.87 -15.27
N GLY A 282 -13.18 -28.51 -16.44
CA GLY A 282 -14.48 -28.98 -16.93
C GLY A 282 -15.13 -30.02 -16.01
N LYS A 283 -14.37 -31.01 -15.54
CA LYS A 283 -14.87 -32.04 -14.59
C LYS A 283 -15.32 -31.43 -13.26
N ILE A 284 -14.58 -30.45 -12.74
CA ILE A 284 -14.96 -29.74 -11.51
C ILE A 284 -16.24 -28.93 -11.76
N ALA A 285 -16.34 -28.21 -12.88
CA ALA A 285 -17.54 -27.45 -13.23
C ALA A 285 -18.78 -28.35 -13.37
N GLU A 286 -18.63 -29.53 -13.97
CA GLU A 286 -19.70 -30.53 -14.04
C GLU A 286 -20.10 -31.03 -12.64
N GLY A 287 -19.13 -31.28 -11.75
CA GLY A 287 -19.39 -31.64 -10.36
C GLY A 287 -20.15 -30.54 -9.59
N VAL A 288 -19.81 -29.27 -9.81
CA VAL A 288 -20.52 -28.11 -9.25
C VAL A 288 -21.95 -28.06 -9.77
N ALA A 289 -22.17 -28.20 -11.08
CA ALA A 289 -23.50 -28.19 -11.69
C ALA A 289 -24.41 -29.31 -11.16
N LYS A 290 -23.82 -30.43 -10.76
CA LYS A 290 -24.53 -31.57 -10.14
C LYS A 290 -24.67 -31.47 -8.61
N ALA A 291 -24.29 -30.33 -8.00
CA ALA A 291 -24.28 -30.15 -6.55
C ALA A 291 -23.49 -31.24 -5.79
N LYS A 292 -22.40 -31.75 -6.38
CA LYS A 292 -21.57 -32.83 -5.78
C LYS A 292 -20.80 -32.36 -4.55
N TYR A 293 -20.31 -31.13 -4.57
CA TYR A 293 -19.37 -30.60 -3.57
C TYR A 293 -20.09 -29.77 -2.51
N LYS A 294 -19.64 -29.87 -1.25
CA LYS A 294 -20.17 -29.04 -0.15
C LYS A 294 -19.88 -27.55 -0.34
N ASN A 295 -18.73 -27.25 -0.91
CA ASN A 295 -18.25 -25.90 -1.20
C ASN A 295 -18.02 -25.76 -2.71
N TYR A 296 -18.04 -24.52 -3.22
CA TYR A 296 -17.54 -24.26 -4.57
C TYR A 296 -16.02 -24.48 -4.60
N PRO A 297 -15.51 -25.53 -5.27
CA PRO A 297 -14.08 -25.81 -5.22
C PRO A 297 -13.30 -24.69 -5.90
N ARG A 298 -12.24 -24.21 -5.24
CA ARG A 298 -11.34 -23.23 -5.85
C ARG A 298 -10.43 -23.92 -6.86
N ILE A 299 -10.14 -23.24 -7.96
CA ILE A 299 -9.20 -23.75 -8.96
C ILE A 299 -8.06 -22.74 -9.05
N VAL A 300 -6.86 -23.20 -8.72
CA VAL A 300 -5.61 -22.45 -8.75
C VAL A 300 -4.67 -23.23 -9.65
N GLY A 301 -4.28 -22.66 -10.79
CA GLY A 301 -3.53 -23.40 -11.79
C GLY A 301 -2.57 -22.53 -12.57
N GLU A 302 -1.32 -22.97 -12.62
CA GLU A 302 -0.33 -22.49 -13.58
C GLU A 302 -0.10 -23.58 -14.63
N THR A 303 0.05 -23.20 -15.89
CA THR A 303 0.19 -24.15 -17.00
C THR A 303 1.31 -23.75 -17.96
N GLY A 304 1.18 -24.08 -19.24
CA GLY A 304 2.21 -23.87 -20.24
C GLY A 304 2.38 -22.40 -20.68
N GLY A 305 3.43 -22.19 -21.46
CA GLY A 305 3.77 -20.90 -22.05
C GLY A 305 4.41 -21.03 -23.43
N LYS A 306 4.17 -20.04 -24.30
CA LYS A 306 4.91 -19.85 -25.55
C LYS A 306 5.62 -18.50 -25.54
N ASN A 307 6.67 -18.44 -24.75
CA ASN A 307 7.30 -17.19 -24.33
C ASN A 307 8.20 -16.61 -25.41
N PHE A 308 8.25 -15.27 -25.45
CA PHE A 308 8.90 -14.55 -26.53
C PHE A 308 10.04 -13.64 -26.08
N HIS A 309 11.03 -13.47 -26.96
CA HIS A 309 11.96 -12.33 -26.92
C HIS A 309 11.72 -11.43 -28.14
N LEU A 310 11.53 -10.13 -27.93
CA LEU A 310 11.45 -9.11 -28.96
C LEU A 310 12.74 -8.29 -28.92
N ILE A 311 13.50 -8.31 -29.99
CA ILE A 311 14.72 -7.50 -30.14
C ILE A 311 14.34 -6.24 -30.90
N HIS A 312 14.73 -5.06 -30.42
CA HIS A 312 14.61 -3.80 -31.15
C HIS A 312 15.95 -3.45 -31.81
N ASN A 313 15.96 -2.62 -32.85
CA ASN A 313 17.20 -2.25 -33.55
C ASN A 313 18.20 -1.49 -32.66
N SER A 314 17.71 -0.84 -31.61
CA SER A 314 18.54 -0.19 -30.60
C SER A 314 19.17 -1.14 -29.57
N ALA A 315 18.87 -2.45 -29.63
CA ALA A 315 19.27 -3.40 -28.60
C ALA A 315 20.79 -3.53 -28.44
N ASP A 316 21.22 -3.88 -27.24
CA ASP A 316 22.52 -4.51 -27.05
C ASP A 316 22.44 -5.96 -27.56
N VAL A 317 23.03 -6.22 -28.73
CA VAL A 317 22.93 -7.51 -29.43
C VAL A 317 23.60 -8.63 -28.64
N GLU A 318 24.74 -8.38 -28.00
CA GLU A 318 25.46 -9.39 -27.22
C GLU A 318 24.63 -9.80 -26.00
N ASN A 319 24.10 -8.82 -25.26
CA ASN A 319 23.22 -9.08 -24.12
C ASN A 319 21.96 -9.85 -24.56
N ALA A 320 21.35 -9.47 -25.69
CA ALA A 320 20.18 -10.15 -26.25
C ALA A 320 20.48 -11.61 -26.62
N VAL A 321 21.63 -11.88 -27.24
CA VAL A 321 22.06 -13.23 -27.62
C VAL A 321 22.25 -14.09 -26.38
N ILE A 322 23.07 -13.66 -25.42
CA ILE A 322 23.36 -14.45 -24.20
C ILE A 322 22.07 -14.79 -23.45
N ASN A 323 21.18 -13.82 -23.28
CA ASN A 323 19.91 -14.04 -22.60
C ASN A 323 18.95 -14.92 -23.41
N THR A 324 18.98 -14.86 -24.75
CA THR A 324 18.17 -15.74 -25.61
C THR A 324 18.65 -17.19 -25.53
N VAL A 325 19.97 -17.43 -25.59
CA VAL A 325 20.57 -18.77 -25.42
C VAL A 325 20.18 -19.36 -24.06
N ARG A 326 20.37 -18.59 -22.98
CA ARG A 326 19.99 -19.03 -21.63
C ARG A 326 18.48 -19.24 -21.50
N GLY A 327 17.68 -18.31 -22.00
CA GLY A 327 16.21 -18.38 -21.95
C GLY A 327 15.65 -19.59 -22.68
N ALA A 328 16.22 -19.96 -23.83
CA ALA A 328 15.76 -21.06 -24.65
C ALA A 328 16.28 -22.43 -24.20
N PHE A 329 17.52 -22.50 -23.70
CA PHE A 329 18.21 -23.79 -23.57
C PHE A 329 18.59 -24.17 -22.13
N GLU A 330 18.54 -23.24 -21.16
CA GLU A 330 18.67 -23.65 -19.75
C GLU A 330 17.60 -24.67 -19.39
N TYR A 331 18.00 -25.76 -18.73
CA TYR A 331 17.14 -26.90 -18.46
C TYR A 331 16.44 -27.44 -19.72
N GLN A 332 17.13 -27.42 -20.87
CA GLN A 332 16.69 -28.01 -22.13
C GLN A 332 15.37 -27.39 -22.62
N GLY A 333 15.09 -26.12 -22.27
CA GLY A 333 13.82 -25.48 -22.59
C GLY A 333 12.60 -26.06 -21.84
N GLN A 334 12.81 -26.90 -20.83
CA GLN A 334 11.75 -27.54 -20.03
C GLN A 334 11.29 -26.64 -18.86
N LYS A 335 11.15 -25.34 -19.14
CA LYS A 335 10.58 -24.35 -18.22
C LYS A 335 9.29 -23.84 -18.84
N CYS A 336 8.24 -23.65 -18.05
CA CYS A 336 7.03 -22.98 -18.51
C CYS A 336 7.33 -21.59 -19.09
N SER A 337 8.37 -20.93 -18.58
CA SER A 337 8.86 -19.61 -19.03
C SER A 337 9.95 -19.65 -20.10
N ALA A 338 10.35 -20.81 -20.64
CA ALA A 338 11.44 -20.89 -21.61
C ALA A 338 11.14 -20.07 -22.89
N THR A 339 12.12 -19.29 -23.34
CA THR A 339 12.03 -18.53 -24.58
C THR A 339 12.00 -19.51 -25.75
N SER A 340 10.92 -19.50 -26.54
CA SER A 340 10.76 -20.44 -27.66
C SER A 340 10.41 -19.76 -28.98
N ARG A 341 10.15 -18.45 -28.95
CA ARG A 341 9.99 -17.61 -30.14
C ARG A 341 10.75 -16.29 -29.99
N THR A 342 11.53 -15.91 -30.98
CA THR A 342 12.28 -14.65 -30.96
C THR A 342 11.98 -13.83 -32.20
N TYR A 343 11.82 -12.52 -32.06
CA TYR A 343 11.54 -11.59 -33.14
C TYR A 343 12.70 -10.61 -33.25
N VAL A 344 13.35 -10.55 -34.41
CA VAL A 344 14.60 -9.79 -34.61
C VAL A 344 14.45 -8.82 -35.79
N PRO A 345 14.86 -7.54 -35.67
CA PRO A 345 14.80 -6.60 -36.77
C PRO A 345 15.91 -6.91 -37.77
N LYS A 346 15.62 -6.66 -39.04
CA LYS A 346 16.52 -6.95 -40.16
C LYS A 346 17.87 -6.25 -40.04
N SER A 347 17.91 -5.01 -39.55
CA SER A 347 19.15 -4.22 -39.39
C SER A 347 20.21 -4.87 -38.49
N VAL A 348 19.79 -5.66 -37.49
CA VAL A 348 20.70 -6.32 -36.54
C VAL A 348 20.76 -7.84 -36.73
N TRP A 349 19.97 -8.38 -37.67
CA TRP A 349 19.77 -9.81 -37.84
C TRP A 349 21.07 -10.57 -38.11
N GLU A 350 21.92 -10.12 -39.04
CA GLU A 350 23.13 -10.86 -39.40
C GLU A 350 24.12 -10.96 -38.23
N THR A 351 24.27 -9.87 -37.45
CA THR A 351 25.12 -9.86 -36.26
C THR A 351 24.53 -10.75 -35.16
N PHE A 352 23.22 -10.65 -34.91
CA PHE A 352 22.51 -11.49 -33.94
C PHE A 352 22.58 -12.98 -34.32
N LYS A 353 22.29 -13.35 -35.57
CA LYS A 353 22.36 -14.72 -36.11
C LYS A 353 23.74 -15.31 -35.90
N LYS A 354 24.80 -14.61 -36.29
CA LYS A 354 26.18 -15.09 -36.17
C LYS A 354 26.57 -15.36 -34.71
N GLN A 355 26.29 -14.41 -33.82
CA GLN A 355 26.61 -14.56 -32.39
C GLN A 355 25.77 -15.67 -31.74
N LEU A 356 24.47 -15.74 -32.06
CA LEU A 356 23.56 -16.74 -31.51
C LEU A 356 23.98 -18.17 -31.88
N ILE A 357 24.33 -18.41 -33.15
CA ILE A 357 24.85 -19.71 -33.61
C ILE A 357 26.15 -20.03 -32.85
N GLY A 358 27.10 -19.08 -32.82
CA GLY A 358 28.40 -19.26 -32.17
C GLY A 358 28.30 -19.56 -30.67
N GLU A 359 27.40 -18.90 -29.93
CA GLU A 359 27.18 -19.20 -28.51
C GLU A 359 26.45 -20.53 -28.30
N THR A 360 25.54 -20.89 -29.20
CA THR A 360 24.78 -22.16 -29.11
C THR A 360 25.68 -23.37 -29.37
N GLU A 361 26.61 -23.28 -30.34
CA GLU A 361 27.54 -24.36 -30.67
C GLU A 361 28.59 -24.63 -29.58
N LYS A 362 28.84 -23.66 -28.69
CA LYS A 362 29.71 -23.86 -27.50
C LYS A 362 29.05 -24.70 -26.41
N LEU A 363 27.73 -24.88 -26.44
CA LEU A 363 27.00 -25.57 -25.39
C LEU A 363 27.31 -27.07 -25.38
N LYS A 364 27.80 -27.57 -24.24
CA LYS A 364 28.02 -29.00 -24.03
C LYS A 364 26.73 -29.71 -23.65
N VAL A 365 26.46 -30.84 -24.32
CA VAL A 365 25.30 -31.71 -24.10
C VAL A 365 25.76 -33.02 -23.48
N GLY A 366 25.12 -33.46 -22.40
CA GLY A 366 25.44 -34.74 -21.78
C GLY A 366 24.82 -34.93 -20.39
N PRO A 367 25.27 -35.94 -19.64
CA PRO A 367 24.70 -36.27 -18.33
C PRO A 367 24.91 -35.14 -17.29
N PRO A 368 23.94 -34.90 -16.40
CA PRO A 368 23.94 -33.77 -15.47
C PRO A 368 25.02 -33.83 -14.38
N GLU A 369 25.53 -35.02 -14.05
CA GLU A 369 26.63 -35.20 -13.10
C GLU A 369 27.98 -34.68 -13.63
N CYS A 370 28.10 -34.44 -14.94
CA CYS A 370 29.24 -33.75 -15.51
C CYS A 370 28.93 -32.25 -15.56
N PHE A 371 29.47 -31.50 -14.60
CA PHE A 371 29.07 -30.10 -14.36
C PHE A 371 29.49 -29.11 -15.47
N GLU A 372 30.23 -29.56 -16.49
CA GLU A 372 30.48 -28.77 -17.71
C GLU A 372 29.30 -28.76 -18.67
N ASN A 373 28.40 -29.74 -18.55
CA ASN A 373 27.26 -29.86 -19.45
C ASN A 373 26.23 -28.78 -19.13
N PHE A 374 25.98 -27.93 -20.11
CA PHE A 374 24.93 -26.93 -20.04
C PHE A 374 23.56 -27.56 -20.33
N ILE A 375 23.53 -28.54 -21.24
CA ILE A 375 22.33 -29.23 -21.70
C ILE A 375 22.34 -30.67 -21.20
N GLY A 376 21.34 -31.00 -20.40
CA GLY A 376 21.01 -32.36 -19.97
C GLY A 376 20.04 -33.08 -20.93
N PRO A 377 19.49 -34.22 -20.51
CA PRO A 377 18.41 -34.92 -21.22
C PRO A 377 17.03 -34.25 -21.01
N VAL A 378 16.12 -34.39 -21.97
CA VAL A 378 14.68 -34.13 -21.74
C VAL A 378 14.07 -35.21 -20.85
N ILE A 379 12.96 -34.93 -20.19
CA ILE A 379 12.52 -35.67 -18.99
C ILE A 379 12.18 -37.15 -19.23
N HIS A 380 11.54 -37.50 -20.34
CA HIS A 380 11.08 -38.86 -20.62
C HIS A 380 10.84 -39.08 -22.11
N GLU A 381 10.67 -40.35 -22.50
CA GLU A 381 10.53 -40.77 -23.90
C GLU A 381 9.43 -40.03 -24.67
N ALA A 382 8.24 -39.83 -24.11
CA ALA A 382 7.17 -39.10 -24.81
C ALA A 382 7.54 -37.63 -25.14
N SER A 383 8.38 -37.00 -24.32
CA SER A 383 8.88 -35.64 -24.58
C SER A 383 9.95 -35.68 -25.68
N PHE A 384 10.83 -36.68 -25.63
CA PHE A 384 11.82 -36.92 -26.67
C PHE A 384 11.16 -37.15 -28.03
N ASP A 385 10.23 -38.10 -28.12
CA ASP A 385 9.59 -38.49 -29.37
C ASP A 385 8.82 -37.31 -29.99
N ARG A 386 8.12 -36.53 -29.16
CA ARG A 386 7.45 -35.29 -29.59
C ARG A 386 8.44 -34.29 -30.19
N LEU A 387 9.58 -34.07 -29.53
CA LEU A 387 10.59 -33.10 -29.98
C LEU A 387 11.37 -33.59 -31.21
N ALA A 388 11.64 -34.90 -31.29
CA ALA A 388 12.24 -35.54 -32.45
C ALA A 388 11.32 -35.41 -33.68
N SER A 389 10.01 -35.67 -33.51
CA SER A 389 9.00 -35.47 -34.56
C SER A 389 9.00 -34.02 -35.06
N VAL A 390 9.08 -33.03 -34.16
CA VAL A 390 9.16 -31.61 -34.55
C VAL A 390 10.40 -31.30 -35.39
N ILE A 391 11.55 -31.90 -35.04
CA ILE A 391 12.80 -31.73 -35.78
C ILE A 391 12.72 -32.39 -37.16
N ASP A 392 12.08 -33.56 -37.26
CA ASP A 392 11.89 -34.26 -38.53
C ASP A 392 10.88 -33.59 -39.44
N GLU A 393 9.75 -33.10 -38.90
CA GLU A 393 8.74 -32.29 -39.59
C GLU A 393 9.39 -31.04 -40.22
N ALA A 394 10.28 -30.36 -39.50
CA ALA A 394 10.94 -29.13 -39.96
C ALA A 394 11.87 -29.34 -41.17
N LYS A 395 12.34 -30.56 -41.46
CA LYS A 395 13.23 -30.83 -42.61
C LYS A 395 12.51 -30.69 -43.96
N GLY A 396 11.20 -30.87 -43.98
CA GLY A 396 10.37 -30.83 -45.18
C GLY A 396 9.56 -29.55 -45.37
N ASP A 397 9.73 -28.54 -44.52
CA ASP A 397 8.95 -27.30 -44.56
C ASP A 397 9.77 -26.14 -45.14
N ASP A 398 9.38 -25.66 -46.33
CA ASP A 398 10.03 -24.54 -47.01
C ASP A 398 9.94 -23.20 -46.23
N ASN A 399 9.09 -23.10 -45.21
CA ASN A 399 9.01 -21.92 -44.34
C ASN A 399 10.02 -21.95 -43.19
N VAL A 400 10.75 -23.05 -43.03
CA VAL A 400 11.65 -23.31 -41.90
C VAL A 400 13.09 -23.49 -42.38
N GLU A 401 13.98 -22.60 -41.95
CA GLU A 401 15.42 -22.68 -42.20
C GLU A 401 16.14 -23.12 -40.92
N LEU A 402 16.81 -24.28 -40.93
CA LEU A 402 17.66 -24.72 -39.83
C LEU A 402 18.93 -23.84 -39.77
N LEU A 403 19.16 -23.17 -38.64
CA LEU A 403 20.34 -22.35 -38.43
C LEU A 403 21.48 -23.12 -37.74
N THR A 404 21.15 -23.92 -36.72
CA THR A 404 22.08 -24.81 -36.02
C THR A 404 21.29 -25.88 -35.24
N GLY A 405 21.93 -27.00 -34.90
CA GLY A 405 21.31 -28.11 -34.18
C GLY A 405 20.64 -29.14 -35.09
N GLY A 406 19.38 -29.50 -34.78
CA GLY A 406 18.59 -30.47 -35.56
C GLY A 406 18.98 -31.94 -35.33
N LYS A 407 19.53 -32.25 -34.15
CA LYS A 407 20.00 -33.59 -33.77
C LYS A 407 19.31 -34.06 -32.50
N TYR A 408 19.14 -35.37 -32.39
CA TYR A 408 18.61 -36.03 -31.20
C TYR A 408 19.20 -37.44 -31.08
N ASP A 409 19.29 -37.96 -29.86
CA ASP A 409 19.70 -39.33 -29.57
C ASP A 409 19.01 -39.84 -28.30
N LYS A 410 18.34 -41.00 -28.37
CA LYS A 410 17.76 -41.70 -27.23
C LYS A 410 18.41 -43.06 -26.92
N SER A 411 19.60 -43.35 -27.47
CA SER A 411 20.29 -44.63 -27.28
C SER A 411 20.62 -44.92 -25.81
N VAL A 412 21.05 -43.90 -25.05
CA VAL A 412 21.41 -44.02 -23.61
C VAL A 412 20.52 -43.17 -22.71
N GLY A 413 20.30 -41.91 -23.08
CA GLY A 413 19.44 -40.95 -22.38
C GLY A 413 18.69 -40.12 -23.40
N TYR A 414 17.67 -39.38 -22.98
CA TYR A 414 16.78 -38.66 -23.90
C TYR A 414 17.38 -37.31 -24.33
N PHE A 415 18.35 -37.28 -25.24
CA PHE A 415 19.05 -36.04 -25.61
C PHE A 415 18.46 -35.38 -26.85
N ILE A 416 17.95 -34.16 -26.70
CA ILE A 416 17.61 -33.25 -27.81
C ILE A 416 18.65 -32.13 -27.83
N TYR A 417 19.31 -31.92 -28.96
CA TYR A 417 20.33 -30.88 -29.07
C TYR A 417 19.68 -29.50 -29.27
N PRO A 418 20.28 -28.41 -28.71
CA PRO A 418 19.80 -27.05 -28.95
C PRO A 418 19.64 -26.78 -30.44
N THR A 419 18.41 -26.46 -30.84
CA THR A 419 18.03 -26.33 -32.24
C THR A 419 17.42 -24.96 -32.48
N ILE A 420 17.88 -24.27 -33.52
CA ILE A 420 17.40 -22.94 -33.87
C ILE A 420 16.90 -22.94 -35.31
N TYR A 421 15.66 -22.49 -35.49
CA TYR A 421 15.02 -22.32 -36.78
C TYR A 421 14.76 -20.85 -37.05
N LYS A 422 15.02 -20.40 -38.28
CA LYS A 422 14.43 -19.17 -38.82
C LYS A 422 13.12 -19.52 -39.51
N ILE A 423 12.07 -18.78 -39.19
CA ILE A 423 10.71 -18.97 -39.65
C ILE A 423 10.31 -17.80 -40.55
N ARG A 424 9.93 -18.11 -41.79
CA ARG A 424 9.53 -17.12 -42.79
C ARG A 424 8.14 -16.56 -42.52
N ASP A 425 7.18 -17.43 -42.22
CA ASP A 425 5.79 -17.04 -41.92
C ASP A 425 5.59 -16.77 -40.42
N PRO A 426 5.22 -15.55 -40.00
CA PRO A 426 4.95 -15.26 -38.59
C PRO A 426 3.78 -16.05 -37.99
N LYS A 427 2.93 -16.69 -38.81
CA LYS A 427 1.79 -17.52 -38.37
C LYS A 427 2.13 -19.01 -38.24
N HIS A 428 3.38 -19.39 -38.51
CA HIS A 428 3.80 -20.79 -38.49
C HIS A 428 3.58 -21.44 -37.11
N PRO A 429 3.13 -22.72 -37.02
CA PRO A 429 2.85 -23.39 -35.75
C PRO A 429 4.01 -23.45 -34.76
N LEU A 430 5.27 -23.42 -35.21
CA LEU A 430 6.42 -23.37 -34.30
C LEU A 430 6.49 -22.09 -33.45
N LEU A 431 5.83 -21.01 -33.87
CA LEU A 431 5.73 -19.76 -33.12
C LEU A 431 4.56 -19.75 -32.12
N SER A 432 3.60 -20.67 -32.21
CA SER A 432 2.40 -20.70 -31.36
C SER A 432 2.29 -21.95 -30.48
N ARG A 433 2.74 -23.11 -30.96
CA ARG A 433 2.68 -24.41 -30.26
C ARG A 433 3.77 -24.55 -29.19
N GLU A 434 3.38 -24.81 -27.95
CA GLU A 434 4.32 -25.11 -26.86
C GLU A 434 5.02 -26.47 -27.11
N LEU A 435 6.35 -26.48 -27.04
CA LEU A 435 7.18 -27.66 -27.32
C LEU A 435 7.84 -28.24 -26.07
N PHE A 436 8.11 -27.40 -25.05
CA PHE A 436 8.75 -27.80 -23.80
C PHE A 436 10.09 -28.56 -24.02
N GLY A 437 10.95 -27.99 -24.86
CA GLY A 437 12.21 -28.58 -25.28
C GLY A 437 13.16 -27.53 -25.89
N PRO A 438 14.41 -27.90 -26.22
CA PRO A 438 15.44 -26.93 -26.59
C PRO A 438 15.36 -26.58 -28.09
N ILE A 439 14.20 -26.09 -28.52
CA ILE A 439 13.91 -25.66 -29.90
C ILE A 439 13.47 -24.20 -29.89
N LEU A 440 14.22 -23.34 -30.57
CA LEU A 440 13.97 -21.91 -30.69
C LEU A 440 13.54 -21.56 -32.12
N ALA A 441 12.37 -20.95 -32.27
CA ALA A 441 11.90 -20.39 -33.54
C ALA A 441 12.20 -18.88 -33.60
N ILE A 442 12.70 -18.39 -34.73
CA ILE A 442 13.06 -16.97 -34.91
C ILE A 442 12.36 -16.41 -36.13
N HIS A 443 11.65 -15.29 -35.98
CA HIS A 443 11.10 -14.54 -37.09
C HIS A 443 11.85 -13.21 -37.25
N VAL A 444 12.21 -12.87 -38.49
CA VAL A 444 12.90 -11.61 -38.81
C VAL A 444 11.87 -10.63 -39.38
N TYR A 445 11.83 -9.41 -38.85
CA TYR A 445 10.89 -8.37 -39.26
C TYR A 445 11.61 -7.11 -39.77
N GLU A 446 10.96 -6.32 -40.62
CA GLU A 446 11.51 -5.03 -41.09
C GLU A 446 11.50 -4.00 -39.95
N ASP A 447 12.56 -3.23 -39.80
CA ASP A 447 12.77 -2.29 -38.68
C ASP A 447 11.59 -1.34 -38.44
N GLU A 448 11.03 -0.78 -39.51
CA GLU A 448 9.90 0.16 -39.48
C GLU A 448 8.59 -0.50 -39.04
N SER A 449 8.53 -1.84 -39.02
CA SER A 449 7.34 -2.62 -38.65
C SER A 449 7.29 -2.97 -37.15
N PHE A 450 8.03 -2.26 -36.29
CA PHE A 450 8.08 -2.53 -34.85
C PHE A 450 6.69 -2.56 -34.18
N GLU A 451 5.81 -1.62 -34.53
CA GLU A 451 4.44 -1.61 -34.00
C GLU A 451 3.62 -2.81 -34.46
N SER A 452 3.75 -3.16 -35.75
CA SER A 452 3.05 -4.29 -36.35
C SER A 452 3.52 -5.62 -35.78
N ILE A 453 4.83 -5.78 -35.52
CA ILE A 453 5.33 -7.01 -34.92
C ILE A 453 4.86 -7.18 -33.48
N CYS A 454 4.67 -6.10 -32.71
CA CYS A 454 4.05 -6.19 -31.39
C CYS A 454 2.62 -6.78 -31.48
N ARG A 455 1.81 -6.36 -32.46
CA ARG A 455 0.47 -6.92 -32.68
C ARG A 455 0.54 -8.41 -33.04
N ILE A 456 1.46 -8.77 -33.94
CA ILE A 456 1.69 -10.17 -34.32
C ILE A 456 2.05 -11.01 -33.09
N ILE A 457 2.96 -10.54 -32.24
CA ILE A 457 3.38 -11.25 -31.03
C ILE A 457 2.19 -11.54 -30.11
N ASP A 458 1.31 -10.55 -29.93
CA ASP A 458 0.12 -10.63 -29.09
C ASP A 458 -0.90 -11.64 -29.62
N GLU A 459 -1.11 -11.70 -30.94
CA GLU A 459 -2.10 -12.55 -31.60
C GLU A 459 -1.62 -14.00 -31.84
N THR A 460 -0.31 -14.21 -31.97
CA THR A 460 0.26 -15.50 -32.42
C THR A 460 0.00 -16.65 -31.44
N SER A 461 -0.12 -16.38 -30.13
CA SER A 461 -0.16 -17.42 -29.10
C SER A 461 -1.35 -17.24 -28.16
N GLU A 462 -2.03 -18.34 -27.83
CA GLU A 462 -3.07 -18.39 -26.79
C GLU A 462 -2.50 -18.24 -25.37
N TYR A 463 -1.19 -18.44 -25.19
CA TYR A 463 -0.50 -18.30 -23.91
C TYR A 463 -0.08 -16.86 -23.63
N SER A 464 -0.04 -16.49 -22.35
CA SER A 464 0.50 -15.20 -21.87
C SER A 464 1.23 -15.37 -20.54
N LEU A 465 2.34 -16.10 -20.56
CA LEU A 465 3.14 -16.36 -19.36
C LEU A 465 4.31 -15.38 -19.23
N THR A 466 5.35 -15.52 -20.04
CA THR A 466 6.49 -14.59 -20.00
C THR A 466 6.86 -14.01 -21.36
N GLY A 467 7.49 -12.84 -21.35
CA GLY A 467 7.98 -12.16 -22.55
C GLY A 467 9.05 -11.13 -22.20
N SER A 468 9.97 -10.86 -23.12
CA SER A 468 10.99 -9.83 -22.92
C SER A 468 11.18 -8.94 -24.14
N ILE A 469 11.43 -7.66 -23.91
CA ILE A 469 11.99 -6.74 -24.91
C ILE A 469 13.47 -6.45 -24.65
N PHE A 470 14.28 -6.42 -25.70
CA PHE A 470 15.65 -5.93 -25.68
C PHE A 470 15.74 -4.64 -26.50
N ALA A 471 16.04 -3.52 -25.84
CA ALA A 471 16.08 -2.20 -26.45
C ALA A 471 16.86 -1.19 -25.57
N LYS A 472 17.50 -0.20 -26.19
CA LYS A 472 18.04 1.00 -25.52
C LYS A 472 17.07 2.18 -25.62
N SER A 473 16.24 2.26 -26.66
CA SER A 473 15.21 3.29 -26.80
C SER A 473 14.13 3.13 -25.73
N ARG A 474 13.89 4.20 -24.97
CA ARG A 474 12.87 4.23 -23.91
C ARG A 474 11.47 4.25 -24.50
N GLU A 475 11.31 4.85 -25.67
CA GLU A 475 10.08 4.92 -26.43
C GLU A 475 9.67 3.52 -26.90
N ALA A 476 10.60 2.76 -27.47
CA ALA A 476 10.35 1.38 -27.89
C ALA A 476 10.00 0.46 -26.71
N ILE A 477 10.72 0.59 -25.57
CA ILE A 477 10.40 -0.13 -24.34
C ILE A 477 8.98 0.19 -23.89
N ARG A 478 8.65 1.49 -23.78
CA ARG A 478 7.33 1.92 -23.30
C ARG A 478 6.20 1.46 -24.23
N TYR A 479 6.42 1.57 -25.55
CA TYR A 479 5.45 1.09 -26.53
C TYR A 479 5.21 -0.42 -26.38
N ALA A 480 6.27 -1.22 -26.26
CA ALA A 480 6.14 -2.68 -26.10
C ALA A 480 5.48 -3.06 -24.76
N GLU A 481 5.80 -2.39 -23.66
CA GLU A 481 5.11 -2.59 -22.36
C GLU A 481 3.59 -2.41 -22.48
N GLU A 482 3.17 -1.42 -23.28
CA GLU A 482 1.75 -1.13 -23.50
C GLU A 482 1.11 -2.11 -24.48
N ALA A 483 1.72 -2.28 -25.65
CA ALA A 483 1.20 -3.13 -26.72
C ALA A 483 1.18 -4.62 -26.34
N LEU A 484 2.11 -5.08 -25.50
CA LEU A 484 2.26 -6.48 -25.09
C LEU A 484 1.82 -6.74 -23.65
N ARG A 485 1.11 -5.79 -23.03
CA ARG A 485 0.64 -5.85 -21.63
C ARG A 485 -0.08 -7.16 -21.30
N ASN A 486 -0.86 -7.69 -22.23
CA ASN A 486 -1.65 -8.90 -22.05
C ASN A 486 -1.00 -10.15 -22.67
N SER A 487 0.16 -10.01 -23.32
CA SER A 487 0.88 -11.12 -23.96
C SER A 487 1.85 -11.81 -22.99
N ALA A 488 2.12 -11.23 -21.82
CA ALA A 488 2.97 -11.80 -20.79
C ALA A 488 2.53 -11.38 -19.38
N GLY A 489 2.27 -12.34 -18.50
CA GLY A 489 2.04 -12.07 -17.07
C GLY A 489 3.30 -11.66 -16.32
N ASN A 490 4.48 -12.04 -16.81
CA ASN A 490 5.78 -11.54 -16.38
C ASN A 490 6.53 -10.98 -17.60
N PHE A 491 6.62 -9.64 -17.67
CA PHE A 491 7.29 -8.92 -18.76
C PHE A 491 8.66 -8.42 -18.31
N TYR A 492 9.67 -8.65 -19.14
CA TYR A 492 11.07 -8.34 -18.84
C TYR A 492 11.63 -7.31 -19.81
N VAL A 493 12.61 -6.52 -19.35
CA VAL A 493 13.32 -5.54 -20.16
C VAL A 493 14.82 -5.81 -20.07
N ASN A 494 15.46 -6.02 -21.22
CA ASN A 494 16.89 -6.28 -21.37
C ASN A 494 17.41 -7.49 -20.56
N CYS A 495 16.56 -8.47 -20.27
CA CYS A 495 16.88 -9.68 -19.53
C CYS A 495 16.12 -10.88 -20.12
N LYS A 496 16.58 -12.11 -19.91
CA LYS A 496 15.85 -13.31 -20.34
C LYS A 496 14.47 -13.41 -19.70
N SER A 497 13.52 -14.03 -20.40
CA SER A 497 12.12 -14.22 -19.94
C SER A 497 11.92 -15.29 -18.84
N THR A 498 13.01 -15.80 -18.26
CA THR A 498 13.01 -16.90 -17.26
C THR A 498 13.64 -16.48 -15.95
N GLY A 499 13.51 -17.33 -14.92
CA GLY A 499 14.23 -17.18 -13.65
C GLY A 499 13.67 -16.08 -12.77
N ALA A 500 12.34 -16.03 -12.66
CA ALA A 500 11.68 -15.28 -11.60
C ALA A 500 12.19 -15.75 -10.23
N VAL A 501 12.47 -14.80 -9.36
CA VAL A 501 12.89 -15.05 -7.98
C VAL A 501 11.71 -14.71 -7.08
N VAL A 502 11.39 -15.61 -6.15
CA VAL A 502 10.32 -15.42 -5.15
C VAL A 502 10.56 -14.09 -4.42
N ALA A 503 9.47 -13.37 -4.12
CA ALA A 503 9.46 -12.02 -3.57
C ALA A 503 10.00 -10.89 -4.46
N GLN A 504 10.64 -11.19 -5.59
CA GLN A 504 11.11 -10.17 -6.53
C GLN A 504 10.25 -10.08 -7.79
N GLN A 505 9.89 -11.23 -8.39
CA GLN A 505 9.01 -11.29 -9.55
C GLN A 505 7.93 -12.37 -9.35
N PRO A 506 6.84 -12.09 -8.61
CA PRO A 506 5.74 -13.04 -8.45
C PRO A 506 5.31 -13.64 -9.80
N PHE A 507 5.25 -14.96 -9.86
CA PHE A 507 5.20 -15.69 -11.12
C PHE A 507 3.78 -16.16 -11.43
N GLY A 508 3.31 -15.88 -12.64
CA GLY A 508 2.04 -16.40 -13.15
C GLY A 508 1.58 -15.71 -14.42
N GLY A 509 0.71 -16.37 -15.18
CA GLY A 509 0.22 -15.89 -16.47
C GLY A 509 -1.28 -16.05 -16.65
N ALA A 510 -1.86 -15.20 -17.50
CA ALA A 510 -3.28 -15.25 -17.88
C ALA A 510 -3.50 -16.07 -19.16
N ARG A 511 -4.63 -15.87 -19.84
CA ARG A 511 -5.06 -16.61 -21.04
C ARG A 511 -4.95 -18.13 -20.82
N ALA A 512 -4.39 -18.87 -21.76
CA ALA A 512 -4.19 -20.31 -21.64
C ALA A 512 -3.07 -20.70 -20.66
N SER A 513 -2.36 -19.75 -20.05
CA SER A 513 -1.24 -20.01 -19.14
C SER A 513 -1.65 -20.25 -17.69
N GLY A 514 -2.88 -19.91 -17.27
CA GLY A 514 -3.34 -20.22 -15.93
C GLY A 514 -4.34 -19.23 -15.37
N THR A 515 -4.52 -19.30 -14.05
CA THR A 515 -5.41 -18.44 -13.27
C THR A 515 -4.73 -17.17 -12.76
N ASN A 516 -3.41 -17.03 -12.95
CA ASN A 516 -2.61 -15.87 -12.57
C ASN A 516 -2.75 -15.46 -11.09
N ASP A 517 -2.81 -16.45 -10.19
CA ASP A 517 -2.87 -16.21 -8.73
C ASP A 517 -1.52 -15.76 -8.15
N LYS A 518 -0.47 -15.70 -8.99
CA LYS A 518 0.88 -15.21 -8.70
C LYS A 518 1.57 -15.97 -7.56
N ALA A 519 2.15 -17.12 -7.90
CA ALA A 519 3.00 -17.86 -6.96
C ALA A 519 4.15 -16.98 -6.43
N GLY A 520 4.41 -17.08 -5.13
CA GLY A 520 5.37 -16.21 -4.43
C GLY A 520 4.78 -14.84 -4.07
N SER A 521 3.48 -14.77 -3.80
CA SER A 521 2.81 -13.55 -3.32
C SER A 521 1.66 -13.87 -2.35
N ILE A 522 1.19 -12.83 -1.66
CA ILE A 522 0.01 -12.87 -0.80
C ILE A 522 -1.28 -13.27 -1.53
N THR A 523 -1.37 -12.97 -2.83
CA THR A 523 -2.54 -13.28 -3.67
C THR A 523 -2.77 -14.79 -3.74
N LEU A 524 -1.71 -15.59 -3.90
CA LEU A 524 -1.79 -17.05 -3.89
C LEU A 524 -2.34 -17.56 -2.57
N LEU A 525 -1.84 -17.07 -1.43
CA LEU A 525 -2.26 -17.54 -0.11
C LEU A 525 -3.74 -17.22 0.19
N SER A 526 -4.23 -16.08 -0.31
CA SER A 526 -5.66 -15.72 -0.20
C SER A 526 -6.57 -16.78 -0.86
N ARG A 527 -6.07 -17.54 -1.84
CA ARG A 527 -6.82 -18.63 -2.49
C ARG A 527 -7.07 -19.81 -1.57
N PHE A 528 -6.36 -19.93 -0.45
CA PHE A 528 -6.53 -21.02 0.51
C PHE A 528 -7.20 -20.60 1.82
N THR A 529 -7.72 -19.37 1.87
CA THR A 529 -8.46 -18.87 3.03
C THR A 529 -9.72 -18.07 2.64
N PRO A 530 -10.93 -18.48 3.07
CA PRO A 530 -12.08 -17.59 3.13
C PRO A 530 -11.98 -16.62 4.32
N ALA A 531 -12.20 -15.34 4.06
CA ALA A 531 -12.36 -14.33 5.09
C ALA A 531 -13.78 -14.40 5.69
N SER A 532 -13.90 -14.33 7.01
CA SER A 532 -15.18 -14.24 7.71
C SER A 532 -15.16 -13.12 8.74
N LEU A 533 -16.14 -12.23 8.65
CA LEU A 533 -16.28 -11.10 9.56
C LEU A 533 -17.08 -11.52 10.79
N TRP A 534 -16.49 -11.34 11.98
CA TRP A 534 -17.17 -11.61 13.24
C TRP A 534 -17.28 -10.32 14.06
N PRO A 535 -18.44 -9.64 14.06
CA PRO A 535 -18.67 -8.52 14.96
C PRO A 535 -18.81 -9.03 16.39
N LYS A 536 -18.00 -8.54 17.31
CA LYS A 536 -18.17 -8.80 18.75
C LYS A 536 -18.63 -7.52 19.43
N ARG A 537 -19.83 -7.56 20.02
CA ARG A 537 -20.25 -6.53 20.99
C ARG A 537 -19.37 -6.69 22.24
N ARG A 538 -18.78 -5.60 22.75
CA ARG A 538 -18.14 -5.65 24.07
C ARG A 538 -19.22 -5.85 25.13
N GLN A 539 -19.54 -7.09 25.49
CA GLN A 539 -20.22 -7.39 26.76
C GLN A 539 -19.15 -7.44 27.85
N ALA A 540 -19.23 -6.55 28.83
CA ALA A 540 -18.49 -6.69 30.08
C ALA A 540 -18.95 -7.98 30.81
N PRO A 541 -18.06 -8.72 31.50
CA PRO A 541 -18.50 -9.82 32.34
C PRO A 541 -19.18 -9.26 33.60
N PHE A 542 -20.30 -9.86 34.01
CA PHE A 542 -21.10 -9.57 35.21
C PHE A 542 -21.92 -8.27 35.23
N CYS A 543 -22.95 -8.20 34.40
CA CYS A 543 -24.24 -7.70 34.84
C CYS A 543 -25.32 -8.43 34.01
N PRO A 544 -26.38 -9.02 34.62
CA PRO A 544 -27.50 -9.53 33.82
C PRO A 544 -28.03 -8.39 32.94
N PRO A 545 -28.63 -8.69 31.77
CA PRO A 545 -29.25 -7.63 30.98
C PRO A 545 -30.22 -6.87 31.90
N PRO A 546 -30.19 -5.53 31.96
CA PRO A 546 -31.24 -4.82 32.66
C PRO A 546 -32.54 -5.24 31.99
N ILE A 547 -33.39 -5.87 32.80
CA ILE A 547 -34.78 -6.15 32.48
C ILE A 547 -35.34 -4.89 31.83
N GLY A 548 -35.97 -5.08 30.67
CA GLY A 548 -36.60 -3.99 29.92
C GLY A 548 -37.48 -3.17 30.85
N LEU A 549 -37.01 -1.97 31.16
CA LEU A 549 -37.79 -0.92 31.76
C LEU A 549 -37.69 0.25 30.79
N TYR A 550 -38.58 0.26 29.80
CA TYR A 550 -38.95 1.47 29.08
C TYR A 550 -39.56 2.43 30.10
N LEU A 551 -38.72 3.22 30.77
CA LEU A 551 -39.15 4.43 31.44
C LEU A 551 -39.09 5.55 30.39
N LEU A 552 -40.25 6.13 30.12
CA LEU A 552 -40.41 7.36 29.36
C LEU A 552 -39.67 8.50 30.08
N THR A 553 -38.39 8.67 29.79
CA THR A 553 -37.65 9.90 30.12
C THR A 553 -37.70 10.83 28.90
N GLN A 554 -38.00 12.11 29.11
CA GLN A 554 -37.87 13.12 28.04
C GLN A 554 -36.44 13.10 27.50
N ASP A 555 -36.30 13.11 26.17
CA ASP A 555 -35.01 13.17 25.50
C ASP A 555 -34.29 14.48 25.84
N GLN A 556 -33.02 14.39 26.27
CA GLN A 556 -32.18 15.54 26.64
C GLN A 556 -31.33 16.04 25.44
N VAL A 557 -31.22 17.36 25.27
CA VAL A 557 -30.47 18.01 24.18
C VAL A 557 -29.49 19.04 24.73
N CYS A 558 -28.23 19.01 24.26
CA CYS A 558 -27.22 20.02 24.60
C CYS A 558 -27.13 21.11 23.51
N LEU A 559 -27.59 22.32 23.82
CA LEU A 559 -27.59 23.48 22.92
C LEU A 559 -26.33 24.32 23.12
N ALA A 560 -25.55 24.54 22.04
CA ALA A 560 -24.56 25.61 21.98
C ALA A 560 -25.29 26.95 22.04
N TYR A 561 -25.20 27.60 23.19
CA TYR A 561 -25.94 28.79 23.53
C TYR A 561 -25.00 29.99 23.58
N SER A 562 -25.43 31.15 23.09
CA SER A 562 -24.64 32.38 23.06
C SER A 562 -25.36 33.59 23.67
N GLY A 563 -26.58 33.38 24.20
CA GLY A 563 -27.42 34.50 24.67
C GLY A 563 -28.01 35.38 23.56
N GLY A 564 -27.62 35.17 22.29
CA GLY A 564 -28.15 35.85 21.12
C GLY A 564 -29.62 35.54 20.82
N LEU A 565 -30.21 36.31 19.90
CA LEU A 565 -31.63 36.16 19.52
C LEU A 565 -31.93 34.73 19.03
N ASP A 566 -31.13 34.22 18.09
CA ASP A 566 -31.29 32.91 17.46
C ASP A 566 -31.22 31.77 18.50
N THR A 567 -30.15 31.70 19.30
CA THR A 567 -29.95 30.64 20.30
C THR A 567 -31.00 30.70 21.42
N SER A 568 -31.50 31.89 21.77
CA SER A 568 -32.60 32.05 22.73
C SER A 568 -33.95 31.57 22.19
N CYS A 569 -34.26 31.86 20.93
CA CYS A 569 -35.48 31.37 20.29
C CYS A 569 -35.43 29.86 20.06
N ILE A 570 -34.26 29.34 19.68
CA ILE A 570 -34.02 27.89 19.53
C ILE A 570 -34.19 27.16 20.86
N LEU A 571 -33.68 27.71 21.97
CA LEU A 571 -33.90 27.14 23.30
C LEU A 571 -35.40 26.99 23.59
N ALA A 572 -36.18 28.06 23.43
CA ALA A 572 -37.63 28.02 23.64
C ALA A 572 -38.32 27.02 22.69
N TRP A 573 -37.90 26.96 21.43
CA TRP A 573 -38.46 26.04 20.43
C TRP A 573 -38.14 24.56 20.74
N LEU A 574 -36.93 24.23 21.18
CA LEU A 574 -36.57 22.86 21.60
C LEU A 574 -37.42 22.40 22.79
N ILE A 575 -37.69 23.30 23.73
CA ILE A 575 -38.60 23.04 24.85
C ILE A 575 -40.04 22.81 24.35
N GLU A 576 -40.53 23.60 23.39
CA GLU A 576 -41.85 23.36 22.74
C GLU A 576 -41.93 21.98 22.08
N LYS A 577 -40.81 21.47 21.57
CA LYS A 577 -40.71 20.14 20.94
C LYS A 577 -40.65 18.99 21.94
N GLY A 578 -40.67 19.28 23.23
CA GLY A 578 -40.70 18.28 24.30
C GLY A 578 -39.32 17.81 24.77
N TYR A 579 -38.24 18.45 24.34
CA TYR A 579 -36.89 18.16 24.83
C TYR A 579 -36.63 18.84 26.17
N SER A 580 -35.84 18.18 27.03
CA SER A 580 -35.17 18.87 28.14
C SER A 580 -33.83 19.42 27.64
N VAL A 581 -33.56 20.71 27.86
CA VAL A 581 -32.44 21.40 27.20
C VAL A 581 -31.37 21.82 28.21
N ILE A 582 -30.14 21.36 27.96
CA ILE A 582 -28.92 21.80 28.63
C ILE A 582 -28.25 22.86 27.75
N CYS A 583 -27.96 24.03 28.29
CA CYS A 583 -27.24 25.08 27.57
C CYS A 583 -25.74 24.99 27.85
N PHE A 584 -24.94 25.05 26.80
CA PHE A 584 -23.48 25.10 26.86
C PHE A 584 -22.96 26.43 26.30
N MET A 585 -22.11 27.09 27.05
CA MET A 585 -21.37 28.31 26.69
C MET A 585 -19.87 28.05 26.87
N ALA A 586 -19.07 28.46 25.90
CA ALA A 586 -17.62 28.35 25.94
C ALA A 586 -17.02 29.74 26.13
N ASP A 587 -16.24 29.97 27.20
CA ASP A 587 -15.38 31.14 27.32
C ASP A 587 -14.08 30.88 26.55
N VAL A 588 -14.00 31.45 25.35
CA VAL A 588 -12.78 31.46 24.52
C VAL A 588 -12.17 32.86 24.49
N GLY A 589 -12.44 33.68 25.51
CA GLY A 589 -11.86 35.01 25.74
C GLY A 589 -12.62 36.18 25.13
N GLN A 590 -13.90 36.00 24.82
CA GLN A 590 -14.79 37.09 24.42
C GLN A 590 -15.17 37.99 25.60
N GLU A 591 -15.26 39.30 25.37
CA GLU A 591 -15.66 40.29 26.38
C GLU A 591 -17.20 40.38 26.48
N GLU A 592 -17.83 39.35 27.05
CA GLU A 592 -19.29 39.20 27.24
C GLU A 592 -19.70 39.03 28.71
N ASP A 593 -20.96 39.35 29.03
CA ASP A 593 -21.56 39.12 30.36
C ASP A 593 -22.18 37.71 30.44
N PHE A 594 -21.34 36.73 30.77
CA PHE A 594 -21.75 35.32 30.89
C PHE A 594 -22.78 35.10 32.00
N GLU A 595 -22.73 35.86 33.10
CA GLU A 595 -23.70 35.75 34.19
C GLU A 595 -25.10 36.19 33.73
N ALA A 596 -25.18 37.27 32.96
CA ALA A 596 -26.44 37.71 32.37
C ALA A 596 -26.97 36.70 31.34
N ALA A 597 -26.10 36.09 30.53
CA ALA A 597 -26.47 35.05 29.57
C ALA A 597 -27.00 33.78 30.25
N GLU A 598 -26.39 33.35 31.36
CA GLU A 598 -26.84 32.23 32.18
C GLU A 598 -28.22 32.49 32.80
N LYS A 599 -28.38 33.64 33.48
CA LYS A 599 -29.67 34.04 34.06
C LYS A 599 -30.77 34.07 33.00
N LYS A 600 -30.44 34.53 31.80
CA LYS A 600 -31.34 34.53 30.66
C LYS A 600 -31.72 33.12 30.20
N ALA A 601 -30.75 32.20 30.04
CA ALA A 601 -31.03 30.82 29.61
C ALA A 601 -31.95 30.09 30.61
N LEU A 602 -31.67 30.22 31.90
CA LEU A 602 -32.50 29.63 32.96
C LEU A 602 -33.92 30.22 32.96
N LYS A 603 -34.06 31.53 32.73
CA LYS A 603 -35.37 32.19 32.63
C LYS A 603 -36.20 31.71 31.43
N VAL A 604 -35.55 31.38 30.31
CA VAL A 604 -36.23 30.85 29.11
C VAL A 604 -36.64 29.38 29.29
N GLY A 605 -35.99 28.65 30.21
CA GLY A 605 -36.38 27.29 30.60
C GLY A 605 -35.31 26.23 30.40
N ALA A 606 -34.03 26.59 30.28
CA ALA A 606 -32.93 25.62 30.30
C ALA A 606 -32.89 24.87 31.63
N GLU A 607 -32.66 23.55 31.59
CA GLU A 607 -32.57 22.70 32.78
C GLU A 607 -31.27 22.98 33.56
N LYS A 608 -30.15 23.12 32.84
CA LYS A 608 -28.84 23.51 33.37
C LYS A 608 -28.09 24.37 32.36
N VAL A 609 -27.14 25.14 32.86
CA VAL A 609 -26.21 25.94 32.06
C VAL A 609 -24.79 25.55 32.45
N TYR A 610 -23.95 25.30 31.46
CA TYR A 610 -22.52 25.04 31.60
C TYR A 610 -21.74 26.17 30.94
N ILE A 611 -20.85 26.80 31.71
CA ILE A 611 -19.88 27.79 31.21
C ILE A 611 -18.49 27.22 31.45
N GLU A 612 -17.77 26.89 30.39
CA GLU A 612 -16.43 26.28 30.47
C GLU A 612 -15.38 27.28 29.99
N ASP A 613 -14.33 27.52 30.79
CA ASP A 613 -13.17 28.34 30.42
C ASP A 613 -12.21 27.53 29.54
N LEU A 614 -12.18 27.87 28.26
CA LEU A 614 -11.38 27.20 27.23
C LEU A 614 -10.22 28.08 26.73
N ARG A 615 -9.94 29.22 27.36
CA ARG A 615 -8.95 30.20 26.86
C ARG A 615 -7.56 29.59 26.69
N ARG A 616 -7.10 28.82 27.67
CA ARG A 616 -5.79 28.16 27.61
C ARG A 616 -5.73 27.11 26.51
N GLU A 617 -6.72 26.23 26.45
CA GLU A 617 -6.82 25.18 25.41
C GLU A 617 -6.85 25.82 24.01
N PHE A 618 -7.60 26.89 23.84
CA PHE A 618 -7.66 27.65 22.59
C PHE A 618 -6.30 28.24 22.18
N ILE A 619 -5.56 28.82 23.12
CA ILE A 619 -4.23 29.38 22.82
C ILE A 619 -3.21 28.29 22.51
N GLU A 620 -3.05 27.33 23.42
CA GLU A 620 -1.96 26.35 23.38
C GLU A 620 -2.17 25.28 22.29
N GLU A 621 -3.40 24.83 22.04
CA GLU A 621 -3.66 23.75 21.09
C GLU A 621 -4.03 24.24 19.68
N LEU A 622 -4.53 25.48 19.53
CA LEU A 622 -5.05 25.96 18.24
C LEU A 622 -4.25 27.17 17.72
N CYS A 623 -4.18 28.26 18.49
CA CYS A 623 -3.51 29.48 18.05
C CYS A 623 -1.99 29.29 17.87
N PHE A 624 -1.32 28.64 18.83
CA PHE A 624 0.13 28.43 18.76
C PHE A 624 0.55 27.49 17.62
N PRO A 625 -0.10 26.33 17.39
CA PRO A 625 0.19 25.52 16.20
C PRO A 625 -0.10 26.25 14.88
N ALA A 626 -1.14 27.08 14.83
CA ALA A 626 -1.40 27.93 13.66
C ALA A 626 -0.29 28.97 13.41
N ILE A 627 0.32 29.51 14.48
CA ILE A 627 1.51 30.36 14.39
C ILE A 627 2.71 29.55 13.88
N GLN A 628 2.98 28.38 14.47
CA GLN A 628 4.09 27.49 14.09
C GLN A 628 4.06 27.10 12.60
N CYS A 629 2.87 26.93 12.02
CA CYS A 629 2.73 26.66 10.60
C CYS A 629 2.39 27.89 9.75
N ASN A 630 2.45 29.10 10.31
CA ASN A 630 2.10 30.34 9.63
C ASN A 630 0.73 30.32 8.91
N ALA A 631 -0.26 29.62 9.46
CA ALA A 631 -1.56 29.40 8.83
C ALA A 631 -2.20 30.72 8.39
N VAL A 632 -2.67 30.75 7.14
CA VAL A 632 -3.35 31.89 6.53
C VAL A 632 -4.23 31.39 5.39
N TYR A 633 -5.43 31.95 5.26
CA TYR A 633 -6.38 31.66 4.20
C TYR A 633 -6.52 32.85 3.27
N GLU A 634 -6.47 32.61 1.96
CA GLU A 634 -6.55 33.63 0.91
C GLU A 634 -5.64 34.84 1.21
N ASP A 635 -4.41 34.52 1.63
CA ASP A 635 -3.29 35.42 1.88
C ASP A 635 -3.44 36.42 3.05
N ILE A 636 -4.66 36.73 3.50
CA ILE A 636 -4.91 37.78 4.52
C ILE A 636 -5.73 37.33 5.73
N TYR A 637 -6.49 36.23 5.66
CA TYR A 637 -7.33 35.79 6.77
C TYR A 637 -6.61 34.80 7.72
N LEU A 638 -6.46 35.16 8.99
CA LEU A 638 -5.77 34.36 10.01
C LEU A 638 -6.68 33.37 10.76
N LEU A 639 -7.83 33.00 10.17
CA LEU A 639 -8.66 31.87 10.60
C LEU A 639 -9.27 31.99 12.00
N GLY A 640 -9.35 33.20 12.58
CA GLY A 640 -9.72 33.41 13.98
C GLY A 640 -11.03 32.76 14.42
N THR A 641 -12.10 32.87 13.63
CA THR A 641 -13.36 32.15 13.87
C THR A 641 -13.20 30.64 13.77
N SER A 642 -12.45 30.18 12.77
CA SER A 642 -12.26 28.74 12.48
C SER A 642 -11.45 28.04 13.57
N LEU A 643 -10.47 28.72 14.16
CA LEU A 643 -9.61 28.20 15.22
C LEU A 643 -10.38 27.91 16.52
N ALA A 644 -11.44 28.66 16.83
CA ALA A 644 -12.19 28.48 18.08
C ALA A 644 -13.16 27.29 18.04
N ARG A 645 -13.69 26.93 16.86
CA ARG A 645 -14.74 25.90 16.75
C ARG A 645 -14.34 24.50 17.25
N PRO A 646 -13.09 24.01 17.06
CA PRO A 646 -12.69 22.72 17.59
C PRO A 646 -12.78 22.59 19.10
N VAL A 647 -12.35 23.59 19.88
CA VAL A 647 -12.40 23.53 21.36
C VAL A 647 -13.84 23.66 21.86
N ILE A 648 -14.65 24.52 21.23
CA ILE A 648 -16.07 24.69 21.53
C ILE A 648 -16.82 23.38 21.31
N ALA A 649 -16.66 22.76 20.14
CA ALA A 649 -17.32 21.50 19.81
C ALA A 649 -16.89 20.37 20.75
N ARG A 650 -15.59 20.28 21.07
CA ARG A 650 -15.04 19.27 21.98
C ARG A 650 -15.64 19.40 23.38
N SER A 651 -15.71 20.62 23.92
CA SER A 651 -16.25 20.85 25.26
C SER A 651 -17.77 20.67 25.32
N GLN A 652 -18.52 21.13 24.31
CA GLN A 652 -19.96 20.87 24.21
C GLN A 652 -20.28 19.37 24.19
N MET A 653 -19.51 18.58 23.45
CA MET A 653 -19.68 17.13 23.38
C MET A 653 -19.37 16.46 24.72
N LYS A 654 -18.36 16.93 25.46
CA LYS A 654 -18.09 16.46 26.83
C LYS A 654 -19.26 16.75 27.78
N VAL A 655 -19.86 17.93 27.68
CA VAL A 655 -21.06 18.29 28.47
C VAL A 655 -22.27 17.44 28.06
N ALA A 656 -22.48 17.22 26.76
CA ALA A 656 -23.54 16.37 26.25
C ALA A 656 -23.42 14.92 26.75
N GLU A 657 -22.20 14.36 26.75
CA GLU A 657 -21.92 13.03 27.29
C GLU A 657 -22.16 12.98 28.81
N LYS A 658 -21.67 13.99 29.55
CA LYS A 658 -21.84 14.11 31.01
C LYS A 658 -23.30 14.14 31.43
N GLU A 659 -24.16 14.82 30.69
CA GLU A 659 -25.58 14.95 30.98
C GLU A 659 -26.45 13.88 30.31
N GLY A 660 -25.86 12.96 29.53
CA GLY A 660 -26.63 11.90 28.85
C GLY A 660 -27.53 12.40 27.73
N CYS A 661 -27.19 13.52 27.09
CA CYS A 661 -27.94 14.10 25.99
C CYS A 661 -27.97 13.16 24.77
N VAL A 662 -29.16 12.96 24.19
CA VAL A 662 -29.34 12.15 22.98
C VAL A 662 -28.99 12.90 21.69
N ALA A 663 -28.97 14.24 21.77
CA ALA A 663 -28.64 15.11 20.65
C ALA A 663 -27.89 16.37 21.09
N VAL A 664 -27.21 17.01 20.13
CA VAL A 664 -26.64 18.35 20.27
C VAL A 664 -27.30 19.31 19.29
N SER A 665 -27.37 20.59 19.65
CA SER A 665 -27.96 21.64 18.82
C SER A 665 -27.06 22.87 18.77
N HIS A 666 -27.18 23.67 17.71
CA HIS A 666 -26.46 24.94 17.56
C HIS A 666 -27.31 26.02 16.89
N GLY A 667 -26.91 27.28 17.07
CA GLY A 667 -27.60 28.44 16.48
C GLY A 667 -27.14 28.88 15.09
N ALA A 668 -26.09 28.27 14.53
CA ALA A 668 -25.54 28.69 13.23
C ALA A 668 -26.59 28.62 12.10
N THR A 669 -26.67 29.69 11.31
CA THR A 669 -27.56 29.77 10.16
C THR A 669 -26.99 28.95 9.00
N GLY A 670 -27.86 28.42 8.12
CA GLY A 670 -27.43 27.59 6.98
C GLY A 670 -26.57 28.28 5.91
N LYS A 671 -26.20 29.55 6.11
CA LYS A 671 -25.46 30.39 5.16
C LYS A 671 -23.99 30.65 5.54
N GLY A 672 -23.55 30.16 6.70
CA GLY A 672 -22.17 30.28 7.19
C GLY A 672 -21.43 28.93 7.28
N ASN A 673 -20.10 28.97 7.30
CA ASN A 673 -19.27 27.76 7.44
C ASN A 673 -19.35 27.15 8.86
N ASP A 674 -19.86 27.87 9.86
CA ASP A 674 -19.85 27.42 11.25
C ASP A 674 -20.73 26.20 11.52
N ALA A 675 -21.87 26.08 10.83
CA ALA A 675 -22.69 24.87 10.91
C ALA A 675 -21.87 23.64 10.44
N VAL A 676 -21.12 23.77 9.34
CA VAL A 676 -20.26 22.71 8.82
C VAL A 676 -19.14 22.38 9.81
N ARG A 677 -18.48 23.39 10.38
CA ARG A 677 -17.36 23.20 11.31
C ARG A 677 -17.77 22.48 12.59
N LEU A 678 -18.87 22.89 13.20
CA LEU A 678 -19.38 22.28 14.43
C LEU A 678 -19.85 20.86 14.19
N GLU A 679 -20.60 20.62 13.11
CA GLU A 679 -21.17 19.30 12.85
C GLU A 679 -20.13 18.26 12.43
N LEU A 680 -19.18 18.62 11.57
CA LEU A 680 -18.07 17.71 11.25
C LEU A 680 -17.27 17.35 12.50
N ALA A 681 -17.09 18.31 13.40
CA ALA A 681 -16.48 18.05 14.71
C ALA A 681 -17.34 17.13 15.58
N TYR A 682 -18.65 17.36 15.69
CA TYR A 682 -19.56 16.49 16.45
C TYR A 682 -19.54 15.06 15.94
N TYR A 683 -19.63 14.85 14.62
CA TYR A 683 -19.58 13.50 14.04
C TYR A 683 -18.22 12.84 14.18
N ALA A 684 -17.13 13.61 14.19
CA ALA A 684 -15.80 13.06 14.46
C ALA A 684 -15.63 12.65 15.93
N LEU A 685 -16.17 13.45 16.87
CA LEU A 685 -16.10 13.22 18.31
C LEU A 685 -17.07 12.13 18.79
N SER A 686 -18.28 12.08 18.23
CA SER A 686 -19.28 11.05 18.48
C SER A 686 -20.07 10.76 17.20
N PRO A 687 -19.70 9.72 16.43
CA PRO A 687 -20.31 9.44 15.12
C PRO A 687 -21.82 9.15 15.14
N GLN A 688 -22.39 8.86 16.31
CA GLN A 688 -23.79 8.49 16.48
C GLN A 688 -24.63 9.61 17.11
N ILE A 689 -24.02 10.76 17.45
CA ILE A 689 -24.78 11.87 18.04
C ILE A 689 -25.77 12.41 17.01
N GLN A 690 -27.02 12.62 17.42
CA GLN A 690 -27.97 13.34 16.59
C GLN A 690 -27.67 14.83 16.66
N VAL A 691 -27.58 15.50 15.51
CA VAL A 691 -27.51 16.96 15.46
C VAL A 691 -28.89 17.50 15.12
N ILE A 692 -29.42 18.35 15.99
CA ILE A 692 -30.61 19.16 15.70
C ILE A 692 -30.12 20.53 15.25
N ALA A 693 -30.27 20.84 13.97
CA ALA A 693 -29.93 22.14 13.40
C ALA A 693 -31.23 22.84 12.95
N PRO A 694 -31.89 23.64 13.81
CA PRO A 694 -33.22 24.19 13.54
C PRO A 694 -33.31 24.93 12.21
N TRP A 695 -32.31 25.72 11.85
CA TRP A 695 -32.25 26.44 10.57
C TRP A 695 -32.25 25.57 9.30
N ARG A 696 -32.15 24.25 9.42
CA ARG A 696 -32.28 23.29 8.31
C ARG A 696 -33.52 22.41 8.42
N ILE A 697 -34.38 22.64 9.42
CA ILE A 697 -35.65 21.95 9.60
C ILE A 697 -36.73 22.81 8.93
N PRO A 698 -37.47 22.28 7.92
CA PRO A 698 -38.51 23.05 7.22
C PRO A 698 -39.48 23.75 8.13
N GLU A 699 -39.97 23.05 9.15
CA GLU A 699 -40.90 23.59 10.13
C GLU A 699 -40.37 24.85 10.85
N PHE A 700 -39.06 24.95 11.06
CA PHE A 700 -38.46 26.09 11.76
C PHE A 700 -38.21 27.26 10.81
N TYR A 701 -37.58 27.05 9.65
CA TYR A 701 -37.26 28.16 8.73
C TYR A 701 -38.48 28.67 7.96
N ASP A 702 -39.53 27.85 7.76
CA ASP A 702 -40.81 28.32 7.19
C ASP A 702 -41.60 29.16 8.21
N ARG A 703 -41.43 28.86 9.51
CA ARG A 703 -42.04 29.62 10.62
C ARG A 703 -41.28 30.91 10.93
N PHE A 704 -39.96 30.91 10.76
CA PHE A 704 -39.08 32.04 11.02
C PHE A 704 -38.28 32.36 9.76
N ALA A 705 -38.89 33.08 8.82
CA ALA A 705 -38.28 33.41 7.53
C ALA A 705 -37.13 34.43 7.68
N GLY A 706 -37.11 35.18 8.78
CA GLY A 706 -36.01 36.08 9.10
C GLY A 706 -36.03 36.63 10.53
N ARG A 707 -35.18 37.63 10.75
CA ARG A 707 -34.95 38.23 12.08
C ARG A 707 -36.18 38.92 12.67
N SER A 708 -37.08 39.43 11.83
CA SER A 708 -38.36 40.03 12.25
C SER A 708 -39.23 39.03 13.02
N ASP A 709 -39.33 37.81 12.50
CA ASP A 709 -40.24 36.78 13.01
C ASP A 709 -39.72 36.21 14.33
N LEU A 710 -38.39 36.12 14.48
CA LEU A 710 -37.74 35.76 15.74
C LEU A 710 -37.94 36.82 16.83
N LEU A 711 -37.95 38.11 16.49
CA LEU A 711 -38.23 39.18 17.44
C LEU A 711 -39.69 39.15 17.91
N GLU A 712 -40.63 38.87 17.02
CA GLU A 712 -42.04 38.68 17.37
C GLU A 712 -42.22 37.46 18.26
N TYR A 713 -41.59 36.33 17.91
CA TYR A 713 -41.61 35.12 18.73
C TYR A 713 -40.98 35.33 20.11
N ALA A 714 -39.85 36.03 20.19
CA ALA A 714 -39.23 36.41 21.46
C ALA A 714 -40.16 37.28 22.32
N SER A 715 -40.90 38.21 21.71
CA SER A 715 -41.92 39.02 22.41
C SER A 715 -43.05 38.16 22.97
N VAL A 716 -43.62 37.27 22.15
CA VAL A 716 -44.70 36.34 22.57
C VAL A 716 -44.25 35.40 23.70
N LYS A 717 -42.99 34.97 23.68
CA LYS A 717 -42.40 34.07 24.69
C LYS A 717 -41.73 34.79 25.86
N ASN A 718 -41.83 36.12 25.94
CA ASN A 718 -41.19 36.95 26.97
C ASN A 718 -39.67 36.72 27.11
N ILE A 719 -38.98 36.42 25.99
CA ILE A 719 -37.54 36.25 25.94
C ILE A 719 -36.88 37.63 25.95
N PRO A 720 -36.02 37.96 26.93
CA PRO A 720 -35.36 39.26 26.98
C PRO A 720 -34.32 39.37 25.85
N VAL A 721 -34.52 40.29 24.90
CA VAL A 721 -33.62 40.51 23.75
C VAL A 721 -32.97 41.89 23.82
N SER A 722 -31.65 41.96 23.62
CA SER A 722 -30.84 43.19 23.69
C SER A 722 -30.65 43.88 22.33
N GLN A 723 -31.05 43.23 21.22
CA GLN A 723 -30.83 43.73 19.87
C GLN A 723 -31.86 44.80 19.50
N THR A 724 -31.40 46.04 19.33
CA THR A 724 -32.16 47.14 18.72
C THR A 724 -31.90 47.20 17.22
N LYS A 725 -32.80 47.84 16.44
CA LYS A 725 -32.65 48.08 14.98
C LYS A 725 -31.38 48.88 14.58
N ALA A 726 -30.52 49.26 15.52
CA ALA A 726 -29.45 50.25 15.35
C ALA A 726 -28.08 49.69 14.90
N LYS A 727 -27.83 48.37 15.00
CA LYS A 727 -26.57 47.74 14.52
C LYS A 727 -26.88 46.56 13.59
N PRO A 728 -26.85 46.75 12.26
CA PRO A 728 -27.34 45.76 11.30
C PRO A 728 -26.36 44.63 10.94
N TRP A 729 -25.20 44.49 11.60
CA TRP A 729 -24.21 43.43 11.32
C TRP A 729 -24.17 42.35 12.41
N SER A 730 -23.65 41.18 12.04
CA SER A 730 -23.34 40.06 12.93
C SER A 730 -21.91 40.19 13.45
N MET A 731 -21.68 39.79 14.69
CA MET A 731 -20.36 39.83 15.33
C MET A 731 -20.07 38.50 16.04
N ASP A 732 -18.86 37.98 15.88
CA ASP A 732 -18.37 36.79 16.59
C ASP A 732 -16.93 37.03 17.06
N GLU A 733 -16.76 36.97 18.38
CA GLU A 733 -15.55 37.39 19.09
C GLU A 733 -14.95 36.22 19.87
N ASN A 734 -13.63 36.19 19.91
CA ASN A 734 -12.83 35.34 20.78
C ASN A 734 -11.50 36.03 21.11
N LEU A 735 -10.67 35.38 21.92
CA LEU A 735 -9.38 35.91 22.36
C LEU A 735 -8.45 36.31 21.20
N ALA A 736 -8.50 35.59 20.08
CA ALA A 736 -7.62 35.81 18.94
C ALA A 736 -8.18 36.81 17.93
N HIS A 737 -9.51 37.00 17.91
CA HIS A 737 -10.18 37.56 16.75
C HIS A 737 -11.58 38.10 17.04
N CYS A 738 -11.99 39.15 16.33
CA CYS A 738 -13.39 39.52 16.17
C CYS A 738 -13.75 39.61 14.68
N SER A 739 -14.88 39.01 14.32
CA SER A 739 -15.41 39.02 12.96
C SER A 739 -16.70 39.83 12.84
N TYR A 740 -16.85 40.53 11.72
CA TYR A 740 -18.01 41.33 11.36
C TYR A 740 -18.51 40.94 9.97
N GLU A 741 -19.79 40.61 9.88
CA GLU A 741 -20.41 40.14 8.64
C GLU A 741 -21.88 40.58 8.52
N ALA A 742 -22.45 40.43 7.32
CA ALA A 742 -23.86 40.69 7.00
C ALA A 742 -24.30 42.17 7.15
N GLY A 743 -25.55 42.45 6.78
CA GLY A 743 -26.12 43.80 6.84
C GLY A 743 -25.43 44.76 5.87
N ILE A 744 -24.91 45.88 6.39
CA ILE A 744 -24.24 46.90 5.57
C ILE A 744 -22.99 46.38 4.86
N LEU A 745 -22.37 45.30 5.35
CA LEU A 745 -21.17 44.71 4.75
C LEU A 745 -21.48 43.81 3.55
N GLU A 746 -22.77 43.51 3.27
CA GLU A 746 -23.15 42.72 2.09
C GLU A 746 -22.85 43.45 0.77
N ASP A 747 -22.85 44.79 0.81
CA ASP A 747 -22.33 45.61 -0.28
C ASP A 747 -20.81 45.78 -0.11
N PRO A 748 -19.98 45.22 -1.00
CA PRO A 748 -18.53 45.33 -0.91
C PRO A 748 -18.00 46.76 -1.11
N ASP A 749 -18.80 47.69 -1.64
CA ASP A 749 -18.40 49.09 -1.83
C ASP A 749 -18.70 49.97 -0.59
N THR A 750 -19.39 49.43 0.42
CA THR A 750 -19.69 50.17 1.65
C THR A 750 -18.46 50.22 2.58
N THR A 751 -18.03 51.43 2.97
CA THR A 751 -16.96 51.61 3.97
C THR A 751 -17.42 51.14 5.35
N PRO A 752 -16.66 50.28 6.06
CA PRO A 752 -17.01 49.87 7.41
C PRO A 752 -17.08 51.07 8.38
N PRO A 753 -18.14 51.23 9.19
CA PRO A 753 -18.28 52.39 10.06
C PRO A 753 -17.33 52.30 11.27
N ASP A 754 -16.90 53.46 11.77
CA ASP A 754 -15.93 53.57 12.87
C ASP A 754 -16.35 52.80 14.14
N ASP A 755 -17.66 52.73 14.42
CA ASP A 755 -18.23 52.09 15.61
C ASP A 755 -18.46 50.57 15.47
N MET A 756 -18.07 50.01 14.31
CA MET A 756 -18.06 48.57 14.07
C MET A 756 -16.87 47.90 14.76
N TRP A 757 -15.68 48.51 14.68
CA TRP A 757 -14.44 47.95 15.20
C TRP A 757 -14.40 48.00 16.74
N LYS A 758 -14.65 46.86 17.38
CA LYS A 758 -14.70 46.71 18.84
C LYS A 758 -13.32 46.68 19.48
N LEU A 759 -12.39 45.91 18.90
CA LEU A 759 -11.14 45.54 19.59
C LEU A 759 -10.02 46.57 19.42
N THR A 760 -9.88 47.11 18.22
CA THR A 760 -8.72 47.91 17.81
C THR A 760 -9.06 49.39 17.72
N VAL A 761 -8.13 50.24 18.17
CA VAL A 761 -8.23 51.69 17.92
C VAL A 761 -8.07 51.94 16.43
N ASP A 762 -8.83 52.89 15.88
CA ASP A 762 -8.62 53.35 14.50
C ASP A 762 -7.15 53.77 14.31
N PRO A 763 -6.41 53.25 13.31
CA PRO A 763 -5.03 53.64 13.04
C PRO A 763 -4.82 55.17 12.95
N MET A 764 -5.84 55.93 12.52
CA MET A 764 -5.79 57.39 12.47
C MET A 764 -5.86 58.06 13.86
N LYS A 765 -6.42 57.37 14.85
CA LYS A 765 -6.59 57.81 16.25
C LYS A 765 -5.62 57.10 17.22
N ALA A 766 -4.81 56.17 16.72
CA ALA A 766 -3.80 55.45 17.50
C ALA A 766 -2.65 56.38 17.96
N PRO A 767 -1.92 56.02 19.05
CA PRO A 767 -0.84 56.85 19.59
C PRO A 767 0.23 57.27 18.57
N ASP A 768 0.71 58.51 18.70
CA ASP A 768 1.79 59.08 17.86
C ASP A 768 3.20 58.62 18.25
N THR A 769 3.33 57.77 19.27
CA THR A 769 4.61 57.22 19.74
C THR A 769 4.68 55.72 19.44
N PRO A 770 5.72 55.19 18.77
CA PRO A 770 5.88 53.76 18.56
C PRO A 770 6.06 53.02 19.89
N GLU A 771 5.57 51.78 19.95
CA GLU A 771 5.75 50.91 21.11
C GLU A 771 6.55 49.66 20.74
N ASP A 772 7.62 49.39 21.50
CA ASP A 772 8.55 48.29 21.27
C ASP A 772 8.32 47.18 22.30
N PHE A 773 8.44 45.93 21.85
CA PHE A 773 8.39 44.74 22.69
C PHE A 773 9.19 43.61 22.06
N THR A 774 9.52 42.58 22.82
CA THR A 774 10.30 41.42 22.34
C THR A 774 9.56 40.14 22.62
N ILE A 775 9.48 39.25 21.63
CA ILE A 775 8.90 37.91 21.75
C ILE A 775 10.03 36.89 21.69
N PHE A 776 9.97 35.89 22.57
CA PHE A 776 10.91 34.78 22.63
C PHE A 776 10.19 33.50 22.25
N PHE A 777 10.88 32.69 21.45
CA PHE A 777 10.36 31.44 20.94
C PHE A 777 11.24 30.26 21.37
N GLU A 778 10.57 29.17 21.74
CA GLU A 778 11.17 27.84 21.88
C GLU A 778 10.39 26.86 21.01
N LYS A 779 11.07 26.15 20.12
CA LYS A 779 10.47 25.23 19.14
C LYS A 779 9.30 25.87 18.37
N GLY A 780 9.44 27.13 17.97
CA GLY A 780 8.41 27.89 17.27
C GLY A 780 7.23 28.35 18.14
N LEU A 781 7.19 28.01 19.42
CA LEU A 781 6.14 28.43 20.34
C LEU A 781 6.55 29.73 21.06
N PRO A 782 5.67 30.75 21.16
CA PRO A 782 5.91 31.91 22.01
C PRO A 782 5.95 31.48 23.49
N VAL A 783 7.08 31.70 24.17
CA VAL A 783 7.28 31.29 25.57
C VAL A 783 7.48 32.46 26.53
N LYS A 784 7.81 33.65 26.00
CA LYS A 784 8.01 34.85 26.80
C LYS A 784 7.81 36.09 25.95
N LEU A 785 7.20 37.13 26.53
CA LEU A 785 7.11 38.47 25.94
C LEU A 785 7.64 39.49 26.95
N THR A 786 8.49 40.40 26.49
CA THR A 786 8.96 41.53 27.30
C THR A 786 8.54 42.87 26.70
N HIS A 787 8.03 43.77 27.53
CA HIS A 787 7.59 45.10 27.12
C HIS A 787 7.85 46.15 28.23
N GLY A 788 7.40 47.39 28.00
CA GLY A 788 7.64 48.51 28.92
C GLY A 788 9.05 49.10 28.79
N LYS A 789 9.33 50.16 29.57
CA LYS A 789 10.60 50.90 29.51
C LYS A 789 11.78 49.97 29.82
N ASP A 790 12.69 49.82 28.86
CA ASP A 790 13.85 48.91 28.90
C ASP A 790 13.51 47.40 28.99
N GLY A 791 12.27 47.00 28.67
CA GLY A 791 11.85 45.58 28.64
C GLY A 791 11.68 44.94 30.03
N LYS A 792 11.36 45.73 31.06
CA LYS A 792 11.25 45.28 32.46
C LYS A 792 10.00 44.45 32.76
N GLU A 793 8.94 44.58 31.98
CA GLU A 793 7.72 43.81 32.17
C GLU A 793 7.86 42.50 31.40
N VAL A 794 7.77 41.36 32.11
CA VAL A 794 8.01 40.02 31.57
C VAL A 794 6.76 39.18 31.77
N VAL A 795 6.26 38.61 30.69
CA VAL A 795 5.07 37.75 30.68
C VAL A 795 5.45 36.38 30.11
N THR A 796 5.14 35.30 30.83
CA THR A 796 5.49 33.92 30.46
C THR A 796 4.33 32.95 30.42
N ASP A 797 3.20 33.27 31.07
CA ASP A 797 1.99 32.46 30.90
C ASP A 797 1.46 32.61 29.47
N SER A 798 1.03 31.50 28.85
CA SER A 798 0.61 31.46 27.44
C SER A 798 -0.58 32.38 27.14
N VAL A 799 -1.58 32.44 28.04
CA VAL A 799 -2.78 33.26 27.88
C VAL A 799 -2.44 34.73 28.13
N ASP A 800 -1.71 35.03 29.21
CA ASP A 800 -1.30 36.40 29.54
C ASP A 800 -0.37 37.00 28.47
N LEU A 801 0.51 36.18 27.90
CA LEU A 801 1.41 36.57 26.80
C LEU A 801 0.59 36.99 25.59
N PHE A 802 -0.41 36.19 25.22
CA PHE A 802 -1.28 36.46 24.10
C PHE A 802 -2.15 37.70 24.35
N LEU A 803 -2.70 37.86 25.56
CA LEU A 803 -3.46 39.04 25.99
C LEU A 803 -2.62 40.32 25.98
N THR A 804 -1.36 40.23 26.41
CA THR A 804 -0.42 41.35 26.36
C THR A 804 -0.12 41.75 24.92
N ALA A 805 0.15 40.77 24.04
CA ALA A 805 0.32 41.03 22.60
C ALA A 805 -0.92 41.66 21.96
N ASN A 806 -2.11 41.18 22.31
CA ASN A 806 -3.39 41.78 21.92
C ASN A 806 -3.50 43.23 22.39
N THR A 807 -3.24 43.50 23.66
CA THR A 807 -3.38 44.84 24.26
C THR A 807 -2.47 45.85 23.56
N ILE A 808 -1.21 45.49 23.33
CA ILE A 808 -0.24 46.30 22.59
C ILE A 808 -0.75 46.56 21.17
N ALA A 809 -1.13 45.52 20.43
CA ALA A 809 -1.60 45.64 19.04
C ALA A 809 -2.92 46.43 18.91
N ARG A 810 -3.88 46.20 19.81
CA ARG A 810 -5.19 46.88 19.84
C ARG A 810 -5.04 48.39 20.01
N ARG A 811 -4.19 48.85 20.94
CA ARG A 811 -3.92 50.29 21.15
C ARG A 811 -3.39 50.98 19.90
N HIS A 812 -2.61 50.25 19.09
CA HIS A 812 -2.01 50.76 17.87
C HIS A 812 -2.82 50.49 16.61
N GLY A 813 -3.99 49.86 16.69
CA GLY A 813 -4.83 49.61 15.51
C GLY A 813 -4.33 48.50 14.58
N VAL A 814 -3.47 47.61 15.05
CA VAL A 814 -2.86 46.55 14.24
C VAL A 814 -3.83 45.36 14.09
N GLY A 815 -3.89 44.78 12.89
CA GLY A 815 -4.58 43.52 12.64
C GLY A 815 -6.01 43.65 12.08
N ARG A 816 -6.38 44.81 11.51
CA ARG A 816 -7.63 44.95 10.74
C ARG A 816 -7.47 44.35 9.34
N VAL A 817 -8.43 43.53 8.92
CA VAL A 817 -8.49 42.89 7.60
C VAL A 817 -9.89 43.07 7.01
N ASP A 818 -9.98 43.34 5.71
CA ASP A 818 -11.23 43.35 4.93
C ASP A 818 -11.03 42.42 3.73
N ILE A 819 -11.89 41.42 3.60
CA ILE A 819 -11.77 40.36 2.59
C ILE A 819 -13.14 40.01 2.01
N VAL A 820 -13.17 39.74 0.70
CA VAL A 820 -14.27 38.98 0.07
C VAL A 820 -13.80 37.54 -0.09
N GLU A 821 -14.13 36.71 0.88
CA GLU A 821 -13.64 35.32 0.98
C GLU A 821 -14.46 34.35 0.11
N ASN A 822 -13.82 33.28 -0.37
CA ASN A 822 -14.52 32.13 -0.93
C ASN A 822 -14.88 31.13 0.17
N ARG A 823 -16.17 31.00 0.50
CA ARG A 823 -16.62 30.06 1.52
C ARG A 823 -16.61 28.63 1.00
N PHE A 824 -16.40 27.69 1.92
CA PHE A 824 -16.38 26.26 1.62
C PHE A 824 -17.70 25.75 1.03
N ILE A 825 -18.81 26.36 1.40
CA ILE A 825 -20.15 26.06 0.88
C ILE A 825 -20.42 26.64 -0.54
N GLY A 826 -19.41 27.22 -1.20
CA GLY A 826 -19.48 27.64 -2.60
C GLY A 826 -20.05 29.05 -2.86
N ILE A 827 -20.16 29.89 -1.83
CA ILE A 827 -20.59 31.29 -1.95
C ILE A 827 -19.45 32.25 -1.60
N LYS A 828 -19.51 33.49 -2.10
CA LYS A 828 -18.63 34.57 -1.67
C LYS A 828 -19.30 35.35 -0.52
N SER A 829 -18.50 35.80 0.44
CA SER A 829 -18.96 36.68 1.51
C SER A 829 -17.88 37.71 1.83
N ARG A 830 -18.29 38.95 2.08
CA ARG A 830 -17.39 39.95 2.66
C ARG A 830 -17.35 39.77 4.17
N GLY A 831 -16.14 39.77 4.73
CA GLY A 831 -15.88 39.73 6.16
C GLY A 831 -14.86 40.80 6.53
N CYS A 832 -15.17 41.56 7.57
CA CYS A 832 -14.24 42.49 8.18
C CYS A 832 -13.78 41.92 9.52
N TYR A 833 -12.48 41.96 9.79
CA TYR A 833 -11.85 41.14 10.82
C TYR A 833 -10.85 41.95 11.64
N GLU A 834 -10.81 41.73 12.96
CA GLU A 834 -9.79 42.25 13.87
C GLU A 834 -9.01 41.08 14.47
N THR A 835 -7.72 40.95 14.13
CA THR A 835 -6.86 39.84 14.60
C THR A 835 -5.52 40.34 15.20
N PRO A 836 -5.55 41.18 16.25
CA PRO A 836 -4.40 41.95 16.71
C PRO A 836 -3.20 41.09 17.15
N GLY A 837 -3.37 40.24 18.17
CA GLY A 837 -2.27 39.45 18.75
C GLY A 837 -1.69 38.40 17.79
N LEU A 838 -2.54 37.66 17.06
CA LEU A 838 -2.06 36.71 16.04
C LEU A 838 -1.22 37.41 14.96
N THR A 839 -1.61 38.61 14.53
CA THR A 839 -0.84 39.36 13.53
C THR A 839 0.59 39.61 14.00
N CYS A 840 0.78 40.05 15.25
CA CYS A 840 2.10 40.27 15.82
C CYS A 840 2.90 38.97 16.01
N LEU A 841 2.29 37.96 16.65
CA LEU A 841 2.98 36.71 17.00
C LEU A 841 3.38 35.91 15.75
N ARG A 842 2.48 35.79 14.76
CA ARG A 842 2.76 35.12 13.49
C ARG A 842 3.84 35.85 12.70
N SER A 843 3.77 37.18 12.63
CA SER A 843 4.76 37.96 11.87
C SER A 843 6.16 37.87 12.51
N ALA A 844 6.26 37.88 13.84
CA ALA A 844 7.52 37.65 14.54
C ALA A 844 8.06 36.22 14.29
N HIS A 845 7.19 35.21 14.31
CA HIS A 845 7.56 33.82 14.04
C HIS A 845 8.13 33.63 12.62
N ILE A 846 7.43 34.11 11.58
CA ILE A 846 7.88 34.07 10.18
C ILE A 846 9.28 34.65 10.01
N ASP A 847 9.56 35.74 10.74
CA ASP A 847 10.82 36.45 10.66
C ASP A 847 11.95 35.68 11.36
N LEU A 848 11.68 35.09 12.53
CA LEU A 848 12.64 34.22 13.23
C LEU A 848 13.02 33.01 12.38
N GLU A 849 12.06 32.35 11.72
CA GLU A 849 12.34 31.20 10.85
C GLU A 849 13.35 31.54 9.74
N GLY A 850 13.39 32.79 9.26
CA GLY A 850 14.40 33.22 8.30
C GLY A 850 15.83 33.17 8.81
N LEU A 851 16.02 33.27 10.13
CA LEU A 851 17.33 33.20 10.77
C LEU A 851 17.74 31.77 11.12
N VAL A 852 16.78 30.93 11.52
CA VAL A 852 17.06 29.68 12.25
C VAL A 852 16.60 28.39 11.57
N MET A 853 15.88 28.49 10.45
CA MET A 853 15.34 27.35 9.73
C MET A 853 16.04 27.17 8.38
N ASP A 854 16.31 25.92 8.01
CA ASP A 854 16.83 25.61 6.68
C ASP A 854 15.86 26.07 5.58
N LYS A 855 16.41 26.63 4.49
CA LYS A 855 15.66 27.22 3.40
C LYS A 855 14.70 26.24 2.74
N GLU A 856 15.14 25.01 2.45
CA GLU A 856 14.33 24.04 1.71
C GLU A 856 13.27 23.42 2.63
N VAL A 857 13.57 23.22 3.91
CA VAL A 857 12.56 22.83 4.91
C VAL A 857 11.49 23.92 5.06
N ARG A 858 11.89 25.21 5.09
CA ARG A 858 10.94 26.33 5.18
C ARG A 858 10.04 26.38 3.95
N ALA A 859 10.60 26.22 2.76
CA ALA A 859 9.84 26.19 1.52
C ALA A 859 8.80 25.05 1.49
N LEU A 860 9.19 23.83 1.93
CA LEU A 860 8.27 22.69 2.03
C LEU A 860 7.15 22.93 3.04
N ARG A 861 7.47 23.50 4.20
CA ARG A 861 6.48 23.89 5.20
C ARG A 861 5.50 24.90 4.61
N ASP A 862 5.98 25.97 3.97
CA ASP A 862 5.14 27.01 3.39
C ASP A 862 4.25 26.52 2.24
N GLN A 863 4.79 25.71 1.32
CA GLN A 863 4.06 25.26 0.14
C GLN A 863 3.07 24.13 0.44
N PHE A 864 3.40 23.25 1.39
CA PHE A 864 2.60 22.06 1.66
C PHE A 864 1.87 22.15 2.99
N VAL A 865 2.57 22.42 4.09
CA VAL A 865 1.98 22.36 5.44
C VAL A 865 1.08 23.56 5.70
N THR A 866 1.59 24.78 5.52
CA THR A 866 0.85 26.03 5.78
C THR A 866 -0.48 26.07 5.04
N PHE A 867 -0.46 25.84 3.72
CA PHE A 867 -1.64 25.89 2.88
C PHE A 867 -2.68 24.83 3.27
N ASN A 868 -2.27 23.56 3.40
CA ASN A 868 -3.22 22.48 3.67
C ASN A 868 -3.75 22.55 5.11
N PHE A 869 -2.93 22.97 6.08
CA PHE A 869 -3.37 23.12 7.47
C PHE A 869 -4.36 24.28 7.61
N ALA A 870 -4.10 25.42 6.96
CA ALA A 870 -5.04 26.54 6.90
C ALA A 870 -6.39 26.14 6.28
N LYS A 871 -6.35 25.35 5.20
CA LYS A 871 -7.56 24.83 4.54
C LYS A 871 -8.35 23.86 5.44
N ILE A 872 -7.66 22.97 6.16
CA ILE A 872 -8.27 22.06 7.13
C ILE A 872 -9.00 22.84 8.21
N LEU A 873 -8.33 23.84 8.79
CA LEU A 873 -8.91 24.73 9.79
C LEU A 873 -10.14 25.46 9.24
N TYR A 874 -10.00 26.13 8.09
CA TYR A 874 -11.09 26.89 7.47
C TYR A 874 -12.34 26.04 7.20
N ASN A 875 -12.14 24.82 6.68
CA ASN A 875 -13.20 23.90 6.28
C ASN A 875 -13.81 23.09 7.43
N GLY A 876 -13.29 23.22 8.67
CA GLY A 876 -13.82 22.48 9.82
C GLY A 876 -13.38 21.03 9.89
N LEU A 877 -12.24 20.69 9.28
CA LEU A 877 -11.70 19.33 9.22
C LEU A 877 -10.66 19.07 10.33
N TRP A 878 -10.72 19.80 11.46
CA TRP A 878 -9.74 19.66 12.53
C TRP A 878 -9.59 18.22 13.03
N PHE A 879 -10.69 17.49 13.17
CA PHE A 879 -10.69 16.10 13.66
C PHE A 879 -10.46 15.06 12.55
N SER A 880 -9.78 15.44 11.46
CA SER A 880 -9.50 14.57 10.33
C SER A 880 -8.09 13.95 10.38
N PRO A 881 -7.86 12.80 9.72
CA PRO A 881 -6.53 12.19 9.65
C PRO A 881 -5.50 13.04 8.88
N GLU A 882 -5.94 13.88 7.94
CA GLU A 882 -5.06 14.80 7.22
C GLU A 882 -4.43 15.81 8.18
N ARG A 883 -5.16 16.26 9.20
CA ARG A 883 -4.65 17.17 10.22
C ARG A 883 -3.57 16.50 11.06
N GLU A 884 -3.74 15.24 11.48
CA GLU A 884 -2.73 14.45 12.22
C GLU A 884 -1.41 14.32 11.46
N PHE A 885 -1.53 14.06 10.15
CA PHE A 885 -0.38 13.94 9.26
C PHE A 885 0.39 15.27 9.14
N LEU A 886 -0.32 16.38 8.94
CA LEU A 886 0.30 17.70 8.82
C LEU A 886 0.89 18.19 10.15
N GLU A 887 0.23 17.92 11.27
CA GLU A 887 0.69 18.30 12.61
C GLU A 887 2.06 17.69 12.93
N SER A 888 2.29 16.43 12.55
CA SER A 888 3.60 15.78 12.69
C SER A 888 4.70 16.52 11.91
N SER A 889 4.34 17.14 10.77
CA SER A 889 5.26 17.93 9.95
C SER A 889 5.56 19.30 10.58
N ILE A 890 4.58 19.91 11.27
CA ILE A 890 4.77 21.14 12.05
C ILE A 890 5.80 20.90 13.16
N VAL A 891 5.61 19.84 13.96
CA VAL A 891 6.56 19.50 15.02
C VAL A 891 7.97 19.26 14.47
N ALA A 892 8.08 18.61 13.31
CA ALA A 892 9.36 18.37 12.66
C ALA A 892 10.03 19.66 12.16
N SER A 893 9.27 20.59 11.58
CA SER A 893 9.81 21.84 11.02
C SER A 893 10.25 22.84 12.09
N GLN A 894 9.64 22.78 13.28
CA GLN A 894 9.83 23.77 14.33
C GLN A 894 10.95 23.47 15.33
N LYS A 895 11.65 22.33 15.22
CA LYS A 895 12.68 21.89 16.18
C LYS A 895 13.78 22.91 16.45
N THR A 896 14.18 23.66 15.43
CA THR A 896 15.26 24.65 15.49
C THR A 896 14.75 26.08 15.59
N VAL A 897 13.45 26.30 15.82
CA VAL A 897 12.90 27.67 15.86
C VAL A 897 12.99 28.24 17.27
N ASN A 898 14.22 28.54 17.68
CA ASN A 898 14.58 29.01 19.02
C ASN A 898 15.26 30.38 18.95
N GLY A 899 14.79 31.38 19.69
CA GLY A 899 15.40 32.72 19.67
C GLY A 899 14.50 33.84 20.17
N GLN A 900 14.85 35.07 19.84
CA GLN A 900 14.06 36.26 20.17
C GLN A 900 13.90 37.18 18.96
N VAL A 901 12.79 37.92 18.94
CA VAL A 901 12.46 38.89 17.90
C VAL A 901 11.99 40.19 18.56
N ARG A 902 12.71 41.27 18.31
CA ARG A 902 12.36 42.62 18.74
C ARG A 902 11.41 43.23 17.73
N CYS A 903 10.27 43.71 18.20
CA CYS A 903 9.14 44.13 17.40
C CYS A 903 8.75 45.57 17.77
N ARG A 904 8.04 46.24 16.85
CA ARG A 904 7.47 47.58 17.04
C ARG A 904 6.10 47.66 16.40
N VAL A 905 5.14 48.23 17.13
CA VAL A 905 3.84 48.64 16.59
C VAL A 905 3.73 50.15 16.51
N TYR A 906 3.11 50.64 15.44
CA TYR A 906 2.86 52.06 15.21
C TYR A 906 1.73 52.26 14.21
N LYS A 907 0.62 52.88 14.63
CA LYS A 907 -0.49 53.32 13.75
C LYS A 907 -0.90 52.32 12.65
N GLY A 908 -1.39 51.17 13.07
CA GLY A 908 -1.87 50.09 12.20
C GLY A 908 -0.76 49.20 11.65
N HIS A 909 0.50 49.58 11.83
CA HIS A 909 1.65 48.85 11.31
C HIS A 909 2.39 48.06 12.40
N PHE A 910 2.83 46.86 12.04
CA PHE A 910 3.73 46.01 12.82
C PHE A 910 5.05 45.83 12.06
N SER A 911 6.19 46.03 12.74
CA SER A 911 7.51 46.00 12.14
C SER A 911 8.51 45.23 12.99
N ILE A 912 9.50 44.60 12.35
CA ILE A 912 10.59 43.88 13.02
C ILE A 912 11.82 44.78 13.15
N LEU A 913 12.32 44.93 14.37
CA LEU A 913 13.55 45.69 14.69
C LEU A 913 14.81 44.82 14.69
N GLY A 914 14.66 43.50 14.82
CA GLY A 914 15.76 42.54 14.71
C GLY A 914 15.46 41.21 15.39
N ARG A 915 16.27 40.21 15.08
CA ARG A 915 16.20 38.86 15.64
C ARG A 915 17.58 38.36 16.04
N SER A 916 17.60 37.40 16.96
CA SER A 916 18.82 36.71 17.35
C SER A 916 18.49 35.32 17.91
N SER A 917 19.37 34.36 17.64
CA SER A 917 19.37 33.05 18.29
C SER A 917 20.74 32.78 18.91
N GLN A 918 20.75 32.15 20.09
CA GLN A 918 21.99 31.69 20.74
C GLN A 918 22.25 30.20 20.46
N THR A 919 21.20 29.42 20.22
CA THR A 919 21.28 27.97 20.04
C THR A 919 21.46 27.58 18.58
N GLU A 920 20.93 28.37 17.66
CA GLU A 920 20.89 28.06 16.23
C GLU A 920 21.88 28.92 15.46
N LYS A 921 22.70 28.26 14.62
CA LYS A 921 23.83 28.89 13.93
C LYS A 921 23.78 28.74 12.40
N LEU A 922 22.58 28.60 11.83
CA LEU A 922 22.44 28.53 10.37
C LEU A 922 22.79 29.86 9.69
N TYR A 923 22.49 30.99 10.34
CA TYR A 923 22.97 32.30 9.92
C TYR A 923 24.33 32.59 10.55
N ASP A 924 25.34 32.81 9.71
CA ASP A 924 26.66 33.27 10.12
C ASP A 924 26.97 34.63 9.49
N MET A 925 27.28 35.61 10.33
CA MET A 925 27.56 36.97 9.90
C MET A 925 28.82 37.05 9.04
N SER A 926 29.86 36.25 9.33
CA SER A 926 31.12 36.29 8.57
C SER A 926 30.98 35.73 7.16
N GLU A 927 30.08 34.75 6.96
CA GLU A 927 29.80 34.16 5.64
C GLU A 927 28.95 35.10 4.76
N SER A 928 28.15 35.96 5.37
CA SER A 928 27.32 36.96 4.67
C SER A 928 27.99 38.33 4.48
N SER A 929 29.19 38.51 5.04
CA SER A 929 29.89 39.79 5.05
C SER A 929 30.33 40.20 3.65
N MET A 930 30.26 41.49 3.35
CA MET A 930 30.86 42.07 2.14
C MET A 930 32.27 42.63 2.42
N ASP A 931 32.68 42.67 3.69
CA ASP A 931 33.98 43.16 4.15
C ASP A 931 34.98 42.01 4.35
N GLU A 932 34.51 40.76 4.43
CA GLU A 932 35.30 39.54 4.60
C GLU A 932 34.90 38.50 3.55
N ILE A 933 35.84 37.66 3.08
CA ILE A 933 35.59 36.69 2.00
C ILE A 933 34.84 35.44 2.51
N GLY A 934 34.83 35.16 3.81
CA GLY A 934 34.21 33.95 4.38
C GLY A 934 34.78 32.64 3.81
N SER A 935 33.99 31.57 3.85
CA SER A 935 34.34 30.26 3.27
C SER A 935 33.87 30.08 1.82
N PHE A 936 33.03 30.98 1.32
CA PHE A 936 32.49 30.97 -0.05
C PHE A 936 33.36 31.79 -1.02
N ALA A 937 34.03 31.15 -1.97
CA ALA A 937 34.84 31.87 -2.95
C ALA A 937 33.94 32.53 -4.02
N PRO A 938 34.12 33.83 -4.35
CA PRO A 938 33.33 34.49 -5.39
C PRO A 938 33.33 33.76 -6.75
N THR A 939 34.40 33.02 -7.06
CA THR A 939 34.53 32.21 -8.28
C THR A 939 33.52 31.06 -8.35
N ASP A 940 33.07 30.51 -7.23
CA ASP A 940 32.12 29.38 -7.17
C ASP A 940 30.78 29.75 -7.80
N THR A 941 30.40 31.03 -7.70
CA THR A 941 29.23 31.62 -8.36
C THR A 941 29.26 31.43 -9.88
N THR A 942 30.44 31.50 -10.51
CA THR A 942 30.57 31.40 -11.98
C THR A 942 30.12 30.03 -12.48
N GLY A 943 30.55 28.96 -11.83
CA GLY A 943 30.14 27.59 -12.15
C GLY A 943 28.66 27.38 -11.89
N PHE A 944 28.17 27.81 -10.72
CA PHE A 944 26.76 27.69 -10.35
C PHE A 944 25.81 28.41 -11.33
N ILE A 945 26.10 29.68 -11.66
CA ILE A 945 25.35 30.45 -12.65
C ILE A 945 25.39 29.75 -14.00
N SER A 946 26.57 29.28 -14.43
CA SER A 946 26.72 28.61 -15.72
C SER A 946 25.79 27.40 -15.83
N VAL A 947 25.70 26.58 -14.78
CA VAL A 947 24.81 25.40 -14.72
C VAL A 947 23.34 25.80 -14.73
N GLN A 948 22.91 26.71 -13.86
CA GLN A 948 21.50 27.15 -13.80
C GLN A 948 21.05 27.86 -15.08
N ALA A 949 21.97 28.58 -15.73
CA ALA A 949 21.70 29.31 -16.96
C ALA A 949 21.51 28.38 -18.18
N ILE A 950 21.93 27.11 -18.16
CA ILE A 950 21.80 26.20 -19.32
C ILE A 950 20.34 26.13 -19.78
N ARG A 951 19.41 25.86 -18.87
CA ARG A 951 17.97 25.75 -19.19
C ARG A 951 17.37 27.10 -19.58
N LEU A 952 17.80 28.19 -18.93
CA LEU A 952 17.27 29.53 -19.17
C LEU A 952 17.73 30.09 -20.53
N LYS A 953 18.99 29.84 -20.92
CA LYS A 953 19.51 30.18 -22.24
C LYS A 953 18.73 29.46 -23.34
N LYS A 954 18.39 28.17 -23.14
CA LYS A 954 17.57 27.41 -24.10
C LYS A 954 16.13 27.93 -24.18
N TYR A 955 15.52 28.27 -23.06
CA TYR A 955 14.19 28.89 -23.04
C TYR A 955 14.17 30.26 -23.73
N GLY A 956 15.19 31.10 -23.45
CA GLY A 956 15.41 32.38 -24.12
C GLY A 956 15.57 32.23 -25.62
N GLN A 957 16.40 31.29 -26.07
CA GLN A 957 16.57 31.01 -27.49
C GLN A 957 15.26 30.58 -28.15
N LYS A 958 14.52 29.65 -27.53
CA LYS A 958 13.20 29.22 -28.04
C LYS A 958 12.24 30.40 -28.19
N ALA A 959 12.20 31.30 -27.22
CA ALA A 959 11.34 32.48 -27.31
C ALA A 959 11.76 33.44 -28.43
N LEU A 960 13.07 33.66 -28.62
CA LEU A 960 13.62 34.43 -29.74
C LEU A 960 13.26 33.79 -31.10
N ASP A 961 13.40 32.47 -31.22
CA ASP A 961 13.07 31.72 -32.43
C ASP A 961 11.57 31.78 -32.75
N GLU A 962 10.71 31.85 -31.73
CA GLU A 962 9.27 32.04 -31.84
C GLU A 962 8.86 33.52 -32.05
N GLY A 963 9.82 34.45 -32.16
CA GLY A 963 9.56 35.89 -32.30
C GLY A 963 8.94 36.53 -31.05
N ARG A 964 8.95 35.82 -29.91
CA ARG A 964 8.44 36.31 -28.63
C ARG A 964 9.53 37.06 -27.89
N LYS A 965 9.20 38.24 -27.36
CA LYS A 965 10.00 38.89 -26.31
C LYS A 965 9.59 38.26 -24.98
N LEU A 966 10.57 37.68 -24.28
CA LEU A 966 10.39 37.20 -22.91
C LEU A 966 10.14 38.33 -21.93
#